data_AF-A0A194PMH8-F1
#
_entry.id   AF-A0A194PMH8-F1
#
_cell.length_a   1.000
_cell.length_b   1.000
_cell.length_c   1.000
_cell.angle_alpha   90.00
_cell.angle_beta   90.00
_cell.angle_gamma   90.00
#
_symmetry.space_group_name_H-M   'P 1'
#
loop_
_entity.id
_entity.type
_entity.pdbx_description
1 polymer ?
#
loop_
_entity_poly.entity_id
_entity_poly.type
_entity_poly.pdbx_seq_one_letter_code
_entity_poly.pdbx_strand_id
1 'polypeptide(L)'
;MEELRSFFNNPCPSNAQVKKLRGPVTGGRRITKEDTINEFNKPEEHRHSVLASGTDYADAIKKKEMENYLKYEGNRDTFQSFAGGLDSLEQLSSYSYSMQNIEALTEEAMNEVYKKYSFQRKEDTNNLAINEYRHQILSSISAYPVVIIEGPTGCGKTTQVPQWILDDSFENRRPCKIVVTQPRRIAAISIAKRVAQERGWDVSGVVGYQVALEAKVSSDTRISYVTTGVLLQKLVAAKNMNEYTHVILDEVHERGQEMDFLLLVVKRLLYTVSPHVKVVLMSATINRKTFADYFMIPTPMGLQTAMSIKVVKKDPMYTVKIFYLNHLNKFGSILDKITSLKNESPGIPSEMHHLVIKLIDAFEQIDEKEENIGNRSEADLPSVLIFLPGINEIEELYDCLTNSELRLKMSEKAGTSKLKWWVLPLHSTITADEQVRVFQRAPPGQRKIILATNIAESSITVPDIKYVIDYCLMKVLVADTATNFTSLQLAWAAKANCEQRAGRAGRVRDGRVYRLVSERFYNDLPDECPPEIVRCPLERLVLLAKMLDMGPPSDILALAMDPPDMSNIHKTILVLKEVGAMKKTINDEWCVSDGDVTYLGRIMAKLPLDVRISKLIMLGYIYGYFDESIIMAAAMSVKNVFNSPFREKLNAYNSKLTWADGSTSDCIAFLNVYKVWNHLRKLNYFKQPGSEGQWARRFYVQVRALRELDDLVRELRARLSREGLEINAVPSPWAKHEITLVLKLIIAGAFYPQYFVHSSVDECREREAVRALGGLNPRRSLYFTGWPTHQPLAPYAPAIRNTVRRLLGDDPRVSFDIGSRKVFLTYSDGSNETKSTEKTGDPTIPGQVVLPVYKAVKARQIRTDFRIPLLPIEKANELAAAYERVTTNVDLDKLVPRLPEIDDTHFPLKLSQKIGVKRNKFCVSSDERGTGGLILIPLPLPREVKVDFTDEEMHRKYISVSKFWVQYDDESTATELRQIEAALNRGTLLASAGGERAGVLRAAPYVSAAGTSFYRARIVNTLPRDMLEVLYIDYGSYGRVSTCSVRELPAGVCSNTPPLAMRCSLAGVAPAPLLDHHAHWTPAADHLFTTLITRGRLLGKVYSVVNGVVSIELFAEQGKTSVNKALLDKGLAVPCEESYESKLNHDVREMANSLNMVQKRAYNKEQIEAAFYHMNEIDPPNYKECETDVCLKGPFSPLEISVHNLMYAGREKQVNIEWNSVNSVLLDTEPQEIYEK
;
A
#
# COMPACT_ATOMS: atom_id res chain seq x y z
N MET A 1 28.43 21.29 -9.86
CA MET A 1 28.13 20.48 -11.06
C MET A 1 29.31 19.60 -11.49
N GLU A 2 30.55 20.12 -11.52
CA GLU A 2 31.75 19.29 -11.82
C GLU A 2 32.01 18.19 -10.78
N GLU A 3 31.78 18.43 -9.48
CA GLU A 3 31.86 17.37 -8.45
C GLU A 3 30.79 16.28 -8.61
N LEU A 4 29.56 16.65 -9.00
CA LEU A 4 28.48 15.70 -9.31
C LEU A 4 28.84 14.88 -10.56
N ARG A 5 29.36 15.55 -11.59
CA ARG A 5 29.91 14.88 -12.77
C ARG A 5 31.07 13.97 -12.40
N SER A 6 31.99 14.35 -11.52
CA SER A 6 33.10 13.51 -11.06
C SER A 6 32.64 12.28 -10.26
N PHE A 7 31.62 12.43 -9.41
CA PHE A 7 31.04 11.32 -8.65
C PHE A 7 30.38 10.26 -9.56
N PHE A 8 29.79 10.67 -10.68
CA PHE A 8 29.14 9.78 -11.65
C PHE A 8 29.99 9.44 -12.89
N ASN A 9 31.01 10.25 -13.23
CA ASN A 9 31.94 10.09 -14.35
C ASN A 9 33.21 9.34 -13.93
N ASN A 10 33.07 8.28 -13.14
CA ASN A 10 34.06 7.21 -13.15
C ASN A 10 33.51 6.05 -14.01
N PRO A 11 33.36 6.22 -15.34
CA PRO A 11 33.16 5.08 -16.21
C PRO A 11 34.49 4.30 -16.26
N CYS A 12 34.40 2.98 -16.36
CA CYS A 12 35.47 2.01 -16.46
C CYS A 12 36.88 2.53 -16.87
N PRO A 13 37.96 2.14 -16.17
CA PRO A 13 39.32 2.33 -16.67
C PRO A 13 39.52 1.53 -17.97
N SER A 14 40.46 1.99 -18.81
CA SER A 14 40.79 1.42 -20.11
C SER A 14 41.10 -0.09 -20.04
N ASN A 15 40.82 -0.81 -21.14
CA ASN A 15 40.93 -2.28 -21.29
C ASN A 15 42.27 -2.92 -20.88
N ALA A 16 43.32 -2.13 -20.60
CA ALA A 16 44.60 -2.61 -20.08
C ALA A 16 44.66 -2.69 -18.53
N GLN A 17 43.61 -2.23 -17.82
CA GLN A 17 43.49 -2.25 -16.35
C GLN A 17 42.29 -3.07 -15.86
N VAL A 18 41.91 -4.14 -16.58
CA VAL A 18 40.92 -5.11 -16.09
C VAL A 18 41.53 -5.97 -14.97
N LYS A 19 41.81 -5.37 -13.81
CA LYS A 19 41.65 -6.08 -12.55
C LYS A 19 40.15 -6.08 -12.27
N LYS A 20 39.53 -7.25 -12.21
CA LYS A 20 38.12 -7.46 -11.82
C LYS A 20 37.76 -6.53 -10.64
N LEU A 21 37.07 -5.43 -10.92
CA LEU A 21 36.56 -4.52 -9.90
C LEU A 21 35.42 -5.25 -9.18
N ARG A 22 35.70 -5.71 -7.96
CA ARG A 22 34.66 -6.09 -7.00
C ARG A 22 33.91 -4.83 -6.61
N GLY A 23 32.57 -4.89 -6.62
CA GLY A 23 31.73 -3.81 -6.09
C GLY A 23 32.11 -3.44 -4.65
N PRO A 24 31.68 -2.27 -4.14
CA PRO A 24 31.93 -1.91 -2.75
C PRO A 24 31.40 -3.03 -1.86
N VAL A 25 32.29 -3.58 -1.02
CA VAL A 25 31.99 -4.70 -0.13
C VAL A 25 31.09 -4.19 1.00
N THR A 26 29.80 -4.02 0.72
CA THR A 26 28.77 -4.21 1.74
C THR A 26 28.83 -5.68 2.14
N GLY A 27 28.88 -5.99 3.44
CA GLY A 27 29.19 -7.32 4.00
C GLY A 27 28.25 -8.48 3.63
N GLY A 28 28.15 -8.82 2.34
CA GLY A 28 27.48 -9.97 1.77
C GLY A 28 28.07 -10.24 0.39
N ARG A 29 29.06 -11.14 0.32
CA ARG A 29 29.51 -11.70 -0.97
C ARG A 29 28.34 -12.49 -1.57
N ARG A 30 28.02 -12.26 -2.83
CA ARG A 30 27.09 -13.10 -3.60
C ARG A 30 27.77 -14.47 -3.80
N ILE A 31 27.21 -15.50 -3.20
CA ILE A 31 27.72 -16.89 -3.28
C ILE A 31 27.54 -17.38 -4.71
N THR A 32 28.61 -17.83 -5.35
CA THR A 32 28.54 -18.62 -6.60
C THR A 32 28.83 -20.09 -6.28
N LYS A 33 28.41 -21.01 -7.16
CA LYS A 33 28.61 -22.48 -6.99
C LYS A 33 30.08 -22.93 -6.91
N GLU A 34 31.03 -22.01 -7.08
CA GLU A 34 32.48 -22.27 -7.16
C GLU A 34 33.23 -21.95 -5.85
N ASP A 35 32.59 -21.32 -4.87
CA ASP A 35 33.23 -20.94 -3.60
C ASP A 35 33.32 -22.15 -2.65
N THR A 36 34.55 -22.62 -2.35
CA THR A 36 34.79 -23.73 -1.40
C THR A 36 34.95 -23.24 0.04
N ILE A 37 34.50 -24.08 0.99
CA ILE A 37 34.39 -23.81 2.45
C ILE A 37 35.72 -23.33 3.09
N ASN A 38 36.88 -23.59 2.47
CA ASN A 38 38.18 -23.20 3.00
C ASN A 38 38.59 -21.73 2.74
N GLU A 39 37.89 -20.98 1.85
CA GLU A 39 38.15 -19.53 1.70
C GLU A 39 37.63 -18.68 2.88
N PHE A 40 36.82 -19.25 3.76
CA PHE A 40 36.20 -18.56 4.90
C PHE A 40 37.15 -18.32 6.09
N ASN A 41 38.34 -18.95 6.11
CA ASN A 41 39.26 -18.96 7.26
C ASN A 41 40.55 -18.14 7.07
N LYS A 42 40.48 -16.93 6.50
CA LYS A 42 41.57 -15.94 6.66
C LYS A 42 41.18 -14.92 7.73
N PRO A 43 41.86 -14.87 8.89
CA PRO A 43 41.60 -13.88 9.91
C PRO A 43 42.11 -12.49 9.50
N GLU A 44 41.29 -11.47 9.80
CA GLU A 44 41.66 -10.18 10.42
C GLU A 44 42.54 -9.19 9.62
N GLU A 45 41.99 -8.06 9.15
CA GLU A 45 42.33 -6.74 9.74
C GLU A 45 41.22 -5.66 9.60
N HIS A 46 40.10 -5.93 8.93
CA HIS A 46 39.06 -4.90 8.66
C HIS A 46 37.73 -5.09 9.37
N ARG A 47 37.60 -6.10 10.25
CA ARG A 47 36.34 -6.41 10.95
C ARG A 47 36.28 -6.02 12.43
N HIS A 48 37.35 -5.45 12.98
CA HIS A 48 37.37 -5.04 14.38
C HIS A 48 38.02 -3.66 14.55
N SER A 49 37.39 -2.61 14.03
CA SER A 49 37.37 -1.39 14.85
C SER A 49 36.23 -1.62 15.83
N VAL A 50 36.56 -1.82 17.10
CA VAL A 50 35.56 -1.79 18.17
C VAL A 50 34.96 -0.40 18.10
N LEU A 51 33.77 -0.27 17.49
CA LEU A 51 33.04 0.99 17.51
C LEU A 51 32.82 1.31 18.97
N ALA A 52 33.44 2.40 19.45
CA ALA A 52 33.16 2.92 20.77
C ALA A 52 31.63 3.07 20.90
N SER A 53 31.07 2.46 21.94
CA SER A 53 29.66 2.47 22.26
C SER A 53 29.51 3.07 23.66
N GLY A 54 28.35 3.65 23.95
CA GLY A 54 28.09 4.41 25.15
C GLY A 54 28.14 5.92 24.95
N THR A 55 27.90 6.62 26.05
CA THR A 55 27.78 8.08 26.12
C THR A 55 28.97 8.77 26.80
N ASP A 56 29.98 8.00 27.23
CA ASP A 56 31.13 8.51 28.01
C ASP A 56 31.92 9.61 27.27
N TYR A 57 31.94 9.55 25.93
CA TYR A 57 32.55 10.58 25.09
C TYR A 57 31.96 11.98 25.35
N ALA A 58 30.68 12.05 25.72
CA ALA A 58 29.97 13.29 25.88
C ALA A 58 30.46 14.07 27.10
N ASP A 59 30.86 13.39 28.18
CA ASP A 59 31.33 14.03 29.41
C ASP A 59 32.66 14.75 29.21
N ALA A 60 33.59 14.14 28.48
CA ALA A 60 34.86 14.76 28.11
C ALA A 60 34.65 16.03 27.28
N ILE A 61 33.70 15.98 26.33
CA ILE A 61 33.40 17.10 25.43
C ILE A 61 32.67 18.22 26.19
N LYS A 62 31.68 17.89 27.03
CA LYS A 62 30.98 18.86 27.89
C LYS A 62 31.97 19.60 28.79
N LYS A 63 32.95 18.89 29.37
CA LYS A 63 34.01 19.50 30.18
C LYS A 63 34.86 20.48 29.37
N LYS A 64 35.33 20.05 28.19
CA LYS A 64 36.12 20.89 27.28
C LYS A 64 35.35 22.14 26.84
N GLU A 65 34.07 22.00 26.50
CA GLU A 65 33.22 23.13 26.10
C GLU A 65 32.99 24.11 27.26
N MET A 66 32.81 23.60 28.49
CA MET A 66 32.71 24.44 29.69
C MET A 66 33.99 25.25 29.96
N GLU A 67 35.16 24.63 29.79
CA GLU A 67 36.45 25.33 29.88
C GLU A 67 36.59 26.42 28.81
N ASN A 68 36.09 26.17 27.60
CA ASN A 68 36.06 27.18 26.54
C ASN A 68 35.15 28.35 26.90
N TYR A 69 33.95 28.11 27.45
CA TYR A 69 33.04 29.18 27.87
C TYR A 69 33.67 30.07 28.95
N LEU A 70 34.31 29.48 29.96
CA LEU A 70 35.01 30.25 31.00
C LEU A 70 36.13 31.14 30.43
N LYS A 71 36.86 30.66 29.40
CA LYS A 71 37.86 31.47 28.69
C LYS A 71 37.23 32.64 27.92
N TYR A 72 36.10 32.41 27.26
CA TYR A 72 35.38 33.47 26.54
C TYR A 72 34.84 34.54 27.49
N GLU A 73 34.29 34.12 28.63
CA GLU A 73 33.76 35.04 29.64
C GLU A 73 34.87 35.87 30.30
N GLY A 74 36.00 35.25 30.67
CA GLY A 74 37.16 35.97 31.19
C GLY A 74 37.72 37.00 30.20
N ASN A 75 37.74 36.67 28.90
CA ASN A 75 38.12 37.63 27.85
C ASN A 75 37.10 38.77 27.69
N ARG A 76 35.82 38.50 27.94
CA ARG A 76 34.74 39.49 27.82
C ARG A 76 34.78 40.54 28.93
N ASP A 77 35.04 40.14 30.18
CA ASP A 77 35.26 41.07 31.30
C ASP A 77 36.49 41.95 31.05
N THR A 78 37.54 41.35 30.47
CA THR A 78 38.77 42.07 30.10
C THR A 78 38.49 43.08 28.97
N PHE A 79 37.68 42.71 27.96
CA PHE A 79 37.30 43.59 26.85
C PHE A 79 36.35 44.72 27.26
N GLN A 80 35.39 44.48 28.17
CA GLN A 80 34.54 45.55 28.72
C GLN A 80 35.34 46.57 29.53
N SER A 81 36.45 46.15 30.15
CA SER A 81 37.39 47.07 30.81
C SER A 81 38.24 47.89 29.83
N PHE A 82 38.54 47.35 28.64
CA PHE A 82 39.34 48.00 27.60
C PHE A 82 38.52 48.88 26.63
N ALA A 83 37.22 48.62 26.47
CA ALA A 83 36.33 49.42 25.61
C ALA A 83 36.12 50.88 26.09
N GLY A 84 36.72 51.27 27.23
CA GLY A 84 36.86 52.65 27.68
C GLY A 84 37.95 53.47 26.96
N GLY A 85 38.70 52.90 26.00
CA GLY A 85 39.75 53.63 25.27
C GLY A 85 40.16 52.99 23.93
N LEU A 86 39.56 53.50 22.84
CA LEU A 86 39.99 53.55 21.42
C LEU A 86 40.52 52.29 20.67
N ASP A 87 39.84 52.07 19.52
CA ASP A 87 40.24 51.57 18.20
C ASP A 87 41.25 50.42 18.04
N SER A 88 40.75 49.26 17.60
CA SER A 88 41.54 48.21 16.94
C SER A 88 40.75 47.62 15.77
N LEU A 89 41.35 47.70 14.57
CA LEU A 89 40.64 47.72 13.27
C LEU A 89 40.36 46.34 12.63
N GLU A 90 40.82 45.21 13.22
CA GLU A 90 40.72 43.89 12.56
C GLU A 90 39.51 43.04 12.97
N GLN A 91 38.88 43.34 14.12
CA GLN A 91 37.63 42.68 14.56
C GLN A 91 36.36 43.37 14.06
N LEU A 92 36.49 44.49 13.34
CA LEU A 92 35.37 45.18 12.70
C LEU A 92 34.74 44.35 11.57
N SER A 93 35.41 43.34 11.01
CA SER A 93 34.84 42.53 9.92
C SER A 93 33.66 41.65 10.36
N SER A 94 33.69 41.11 11.58
CA SER A 94 32.57 40.36 12.17
C SER A 94 31.44 41.27 12.67
N TYR A 95 31.79 42.49 13.11
CA TYR A 95 30.84 43.56 13.45
C TYR A 95 30.20 44.23 12.21
N SER A 96 30.88 44.26 11.07
CA SER A 96 30.36 44.85 9.82
C SER A 96 29.25 44.00 9.22
N TYR A 97 29.34 42.67 9.33
CA TYR A 97 28.31 41.75 8.87
C TYR A 97 27.08 41.71 9.81
N SER A 98 27.24 42.12 11.08
CA SER A 98 26.12 42.26 12.02
C SER A 98 25.26 43.50 11.73
N MET A 99 25.83 44.56 11.12
CA MET A 99 25.10 45.80 10.81
C MET A 99 24.06 45.67 9.69
N GLN A 100 24.20 44.73 8.75
CA GLN A 100 23.24 44.59 7.64
C GLN A 100 21.86 44.05 8.08
N ASN A 101 21.74 43.45 9.27
CA ASN A 101 20.47 42.94 9.81
C ASN A 101 19.88 43.82 10.93
N ILE A 102 20.55 44.90 11.32
CA ILE A 102 20.14 45.82 12.41
C ILE A 102 19.22 46.95 11.90
N GLU A 103 19.10 47.18 10.60
CA GLU A 103 18.21 48.22 10.05
C GLU A 103 16.73 48.05 10.45
N ALA A 104 16.29 46.83 10.75
CA ALA A 104 14.90 46.53 11.17
C ALA A 104 14.64 46.65 12.70
N LEU A 105 15.68 46.86 13.51
CA LEU A 105 15.59 46.95 14.98
C LEU A 105 16.03 48.33 15.51
N THR A 106 16.19 49.33 14.65
CA THR A 106 16.46 50.71 15.05
C THR A 106 15.29 51.25 15.88
N GLU A 107 15.58 52.09 16.88
CA GLU A 107 14.55 52.72 17.72
C GLU A 107 13.52 53.49 16.87
N GLU A 108 13.96 54.03 15.73
CA GLU A 108 13.15 54.75 14.74
C GLU A 108 12.10 53.84 14.07
N ALA A 109 12.51 52.69 13.52
CA ALA A 109 11.58 51.72 12.91
C ALA A 109 10.60 51.11 13.94
N MET A 110 11.02 50.99 15.20
CA MET A 110 10.17 50.53 16.30
C MET A 110 9.09 51.57 16.67
N ASN A 111 9.48 52.83 16.77
CA ASN A 111 8.57 53.94 17.09
C ASN A 111 7.48 54.12 16.02
N GLU A 112 7.76 53.84 14.75
CA GLU A 112 6.75 53.86 13.69
C GLU A 112 5.68 52.77 13.86
N VAL A 113 6.08 51.53 14.15
CA VAL A 113 5.14 50.43 14.41
C VAL A 113 4.30 50.71 15.65
N TYR A 114 4.92 51.22 16.71
CA TYR A 114 4.23 51.58 17.97
C TYR A 114 3.21 52.71 17.82
N LYS A 115 3.40 53.62 16.85
CA LYS A 115 2.40 54.63 16.48
C LYS A 115 1.27 54.08 15.59
N LYS A 116 1.56 53.05 14.78
CA LYS A 116 0.64 52.49 13.79
C LYS A 116 -0.44 51.58 14.39
N TYR A 117 -0.17 50.91 15.51
CA TYR A 117 -1.09 49.94 16.11
C TYR A 117 -1.48 50.32 17.54
N SER A 118 -2.72 50.02 17.95
CA SER A 118 -3.16 50.19 19.34
C SER A 118 -2.70 49.03 20.22
N PHE A 119 -2.11 49.34 21.37
CA PHE A 119 -1.66 48.34 22.36
C PHE A 119 -2.68 48.12 23.50
N GLN A 120 -3.90 48.65 23.38
CA GLN A 120 -4.97 48.39 24.34
C GLN A 120 -5.55 46.99 24.16
N ARG A 121 -5.82 46.28 25.26
CA ARG A 121 -6.47 44.95 25.23
C ARG A 121 -7.97 45.08 25.01
N LYS A 122 -8.54 44.19 24.20
CA LYS A 122 -9.99 44.18 23.90
C LYS A 122 -10.75 43.07 24.63
N GLU A 123 -10.10 41.94 24.92
CA GLU A 123 -10.69 40.85 25.72
C GLU A 123 -10.11 40.85 27.14
N ASP A 124 -10.97 40.58 28.13
CA ASP A 124 -10.52 40.40 29.52
C ASP A 124 -9.95 38.99 29.72
N THR A 125 -8.66 38.90 30.01
CA THR A 125 -7.95 37.65 30.28
C THR A 125 -7.68 37.41 31.77
N ASN A 126 -8.26 38.22 32.67
CA ASN A 126 -7.96 38.21 34.12
C ASN A 126 -8.19 36.86 34.81
N ASN A 127 -9.07 36.01 34.29
CA ASN A 127 -9.39 34.69 34.86
C ASN A 127 -8.29 33.61 34.66
N LEU A 128 -7.20 33.91 33.94
CA LEU A 128 -6.10 32.96 33.74
C LEU A 128 -5.17 32.91 34.97
N ALA A 129 -4.87 31.71 35.45
CA ALA A 129 -4.03 31.49 36.63
C ALA A 129 -2.61 32.09 36.52
N ILE A 130 -2.08 32.22 35.29
CA ILE A 130 -0.75 32.80 35.08
C ILE A 130 -0.67 34.30 35.43
N ASN A 131 -1.79 35.02 35.44
CA ASN A 131 -1.80 36.46 35.68
C ASN A 131 -1.25 36.84 37.06
N GLU A 132 -1.48 36.01 38.10
CA GLU A 132 -0.93 36.22 39.44
C GLU A 132 0.61 36.26 39.44
N TYR A 133 1.25 35.63 38.45
CA TYR A 133 2.70 35.51 38.32
C TYR A 133 3.31 36.53 37.35
N ARG A 134 2.52 37.43 36.75
CA ARG A 134 2.98 38.37 35.71
C ARG A 134 4.23 39.16 36.12
N HIS A 135 4.19 39.80 37.29
CA HIS A 135 5.30 40.62 37.78
C HIS A 135 6.55 39.77 38.06
N GLN A 136 6.38 38.60 38.69
CA GLN A 136 7.49 37.67 38.95
C GLN A 136 8.14 37.19 37.64
N ILE A 137 7.34 36.87 36.62
CA ILE A 137 7.83 36.41 35.32
C ILE A 137 8.62 37.52 34.62
N LEU A 138 8.08 38.74 34.51
CA LEU A 138 8.76 39.85 33.84
C LEU A 138 10.06 40.25 34.54
N SER A 139 10.03 40.39 35.87
CA SER A 139 11.24 40.69 36.65
C SER A 139 12.33 39.61 36.49
N SER A 140 11.94 38.33 36.43
CA SER A 140 12.87 37.23 36.21
C SER A 140 13.46 37.23 34.80
N ILE A 141 12.67 37.50 33.75
CA ILE A 141 13.16 37.58 32.37
C ILE A 141 14.14 38.75 32.21
N SER A 142 13.90 39.87 32.88
CA SER A 142 14.83 41.00 32.89
C SER A 142 16.15 40.62 33.58
N ALA A 143 16.09 39.97 34.74
CA ALA A 143 17.26 39.68 35.58
C ALA A 143 18.12 38.52 35.05
N TYR A 144 17.52 37.48 34.49
CA TYR A 144 18.22 36.26 34.07
C TYR A 144 18.25 36.12 32.54
N PRO A 145 19.31 35.56 31.95
CA PRO A 145 19.37 35.26 30.52
C PRO A 145 18.48 34.07 30.12
N VAL A 146 18.27 33.11 31.03
CA VAL A 146 17.39 31.95 30.83
C VAL A 146 16.37 31.84 31.96
N VAL A 147 15.09 31.73 31.61
CA VAL A 147 13.97 31.54 32.55
C VAL A 147 13.13 30.33 32.14
N ILE A 148 12.79 29.48 33.11
CA ILE A 148 11.96 28.29 32.93
C ILE A 148 10.59 28.53 33.57
N ILE A 149 9.52 28.37 32.80
CA ILE A 149 8.14 28.54 33.25
C ILE A 149 7.42 27.19 33.14
N GLU A 150 7.16 26.56 34.28
CA GLU A 150 6.29 25.40 34.40
C GLU A 150 4.88 25.86 34.74
N GLY A 151 3.87 25.36 34.03
CA GLY A 151 2.49 25.55 34.44
C GLY A 151 1.54 24.65 33.66
N PRO A 152 0.40 24.22 34.23
CA PRO A 152 -0.48 23.25 33.60
C PRO A 152 -1.06 23.73 32.25
N THR A 153 -1.59 22.81 31.45
CA THR A 153 -2.28 23.19 30.21
C THR A 153 -3.46 24.13 30.50
N GLY A 154 -3.66 25.14 29.65
CA GLY A 154 -4.72 26.13 29.82
C GLY A 154 -4.44 27.24 30.84
N CYS A 155 -3.26 27.29 31.48
CA CYS A 155 -2.95 28.38 32.41
C CYS A 155 -2.62 29.73 31.73
N GLY A 156 -2.34 29.74 30.42
CA GLY A 156 -2.13 30.97 29.63
C GLY A 156 -0.69 31.30 29.22
N LYS A 157 0.31 30.43 29.50
CA LYS A 157 1.74 30.64 29.17
C LYS A 157 1.97 31.14 27.75
N THR A 158 1.53 30.35 26.79
CA THR A 158 1.81 30.51 25.35
C THR A 158 1.20 31.77 24.73
N THR A 159 0.05 32.22 25.25
CA THR A 159 -0.64 33.42 24.75
C THR A 159 -0.19 34.67 25.51
N GLN A 160 -0.04 34.62 26.83
CA GLN A 160 0.11 35.82 27.65
C GLN A 160 1.58 36.25 27.83
N VAL A 161 2.53 35.33 28.01
CA VAL A 161 3.95 35.68 28.26
C VAL A 161 4.56 36.52 27.14
N PRO A 162 4.41 36.17 25.84
CA PRO A 162 4.95 37.00 24.76
C PRO A 162 4.33 38.39 24.70
N GLN A 163 3.02 38.50 24.98
CA GLN A 163 2.32 39.78 25.02
C GLN A 163 2.84 40.66 26.15
N TRP A 164 3.12 40.10 27.33
CA TRP A 164 3.63 40.88 28.45
C TRP A 164 5.04 41.42 28.22
N ILE A 165 5.91 40.62 27.60
CA ILE A 165 7.26 41.06 27.23
C ILE A 165 7.17 42.22 26.22
N LEU A 166 6.27 42.10 25.23
CA LEU A 166 6.05 43.16 24.25
C LEU A 166 5.46 44.42 24.88
N ASP A 167 4.46 44.27 25.76
CA ASP A 167 3.82 45.37 26.50
C ASP A 167 4.86 46.10 27.37
N ASP A 168 5.69 45.38 28.14
CA ASP A 168 6.77 45.95 28.96
C ASP A 168 7.82 46.68 28.11
N SER A 169 8.19 46.10 26.96
CA SER A 169 9.15 46.73 26.05
C SER A 169 8.57 47.98 25.39
N PHE A 170 7.28 47.99 25.08
CA PHE A 170 6.57 49.16 24.56
C PHE A 170 6.51 50.29 25.61
N GLU A 171 6.12 49.97 26.85
CA GLU A 171 6.05 50.93 27.96
C GLU A 171 7.43 51.54 28.27
N ASN A 172 8.49 50.74 28.21
CA ASN A 172 9.87 51.16 28.46
C ASN A 172 10.63 51.65 27.21
N ARG A 173 9.97 51.75 26.04
CA ARG A 173 10.56 52.15 24.75
C ARG A 173 11.82 51.37 24.34
N ARG A 174 11.84 50.06 24.60
CA ARG A 174 12.93 49.16 24.22
C ARG A 174 12.62 48.44 22.90
N PRO A 175 13.64 48.14 22.06
CA PRO A 175 13.46 47.30 20.89
C PRO A 175 13.02 45.90 21.32
N CYS A 176 12.04 45.33 20.63
CA CYS A 176 11.47 44.05 21.00
C CYS A 176 11.05 43.26 19.76
N LYS A 177 11.68 42.11 19.58
CA LYS A 177 11.31 41.11 18.57
C LYS A 177 11.39 39.73 19.21
N ILE A 178 10.26 39.04 19.22
CA ILE A 178 10.02 37.79 19.94
C ILE A 178 9.71 36.70 18.92
N VAL A 179 10.39 35.57 19.05
CA VAL A 179 10.02 34.33 18.36
C VAL A 179 9.58 33.29 19.37
N VAL A 180 8.47 32.63 19.09
CA VAL A 180 7.88 31.60 19.94
C VAL A 180 7.77 30.31 19.14
N THR A 181 8.45 29.25 19.57
CA THR A 181 8.32 27.95 18.91
C THR A 181 7.05 27.22 19.32
N GLN A 182 6.53 26.40 18.42
CA GLN A 182 5.46 25.45 18.67
C GLN A 182 5.81 24.13 17.97
N PRO A 183 5.56 22.97 18.61
CA PRO A 183 5.87 21.67 18.00
C PRO A 183 4.99 21.37 16.78
N ARG A 184 3.82 22.01 16.65
CA ARG A 184 2.83 21.72 15.59
C ARG A 184 2.44 22.97 14.80
N ARG A 185 2.27 22.80 13.47
CA ARG A 185 1.81 23.87 12.55
C ARG A 185 0.48 24.49 12.98
N ILE A 186 -0.50 23.64 13.31
CA ILE A 186 -1.85 24.10 13.70
C ILE A 186 -1.79 24.96 14.97
N ALA A 187 -0.95 24.60 15.93
CA ALA A 187 -0.77 25.37 17.16
C ALA A 187 -0.18 26.76 16.88
N ALA A 188 0.91 26.85 16.10
CA ALA A 188 1.50 28.14 15.72
C ALA A 188 0.47 29.08 15.05
N ILE A 189 -0.33 28.54 14.11
CA ILE A 189 -1.36 29.30 13.39
C ILE A 189 -2.49 29.72 14.33
N SER A 190 -3.03 28.80 15.14
CA SER A 190 -4.19 29.07 15.99
C SER A 190 -3.87 30.04 17.12
N ILE A 191 -2.68 29.91 17.72
CA ILE A 191 -2.21 30.80 18.77
C ILE A 191 -1.98 32.21 18.22
N ALA A 192 -1.31 32.36 17.07
CA ALA A 192 -1.12 33.66 16.45
C ALA A 192 -2.46 34.36 16.15
N LYS A 193 -3.45 33.61 15.62
CA LYS A 193 -4.81 34.10 15.42
C LYS A 193 -5.49 34.51 16.73
N ARG A 194 -5.34 33.70 17.79
CA ARG A 194 -5.93 33.97 19.09
C ARG A 194 -5.35 35.24 19.74
N VAL A 195 -4.03 35.40 19.72
CA VAL A 195 -3.36 36.60 20.26
C VAL A 195 -3.74 37.85 19.45
N ALA A 196 -3.80 37.74 18.12
CA ALA A 196 -4.29 38.81 17.26
C ALA A 196 -5.74 39.20 17.62
N GLN A 197 -6.61 38.21 17.86
CA GLN A 197 -8.00 38.44 18.30
C GLN A 197 -8.09 39.15 19.67
N GLU A 198 -7.33 38.71 20.68
CA GLU A 198 -7.33 39.31 22.04
C GLU A 198 -6.97 40.81 22.02
N ARG A 199 -6.15 41.22 21.05
CA ARG A 199 -5.69 42.61 20.85
C ARG A 199 -6.48 43.36 19.77
N GLY A 200 -7.30 42.66 19.00
CA GLY A 200 -7.94 43.19 17.79
C GLY A 200 -6.93 43.69 16.75
N TRP A 201 -5.81 42.98 16.60
CA TRP A 201 -4.82 43.15 15.55
C TRP A 201 -5.12 42.23 14.37
N ASP A 202 -4.62 42.60 13.19
CA ASP A 202 -4.60 41.70 12.05
C ASP A 202 -3.42 40.73 12.15
N VAL A 203 -3.69 39.47 11.81
CA VAL A 203 -2.63 38.47 11.64
C VAL A 203 -1.77 38.90 10.44
N SER A 204 -0.45 38.94 10.62
CA SER A 204 0.59 39.56 9.74
C SER A 204 0.92 41.02 10.03
N GLY A 205 0.22 41.68 10.97
CA GLY A 205 0.64 42.96 11.55
C GLY A 205 1.70 42.75 12.65
N VAL A 206 1.42 43.23 13.87
CA VAL A 206 2.29 43.07 15.05
C VAL A 206 2.52 41.61 15.43
N VAL A 207 1.52 40.75 15.20
CA VAL A 207 1.57 39.31 15.47
C VAL A 207 1.44 38.54 14.16
N GLY A 208 2.32 37.55 13.99
CA GLY A 208 2.35 36.71 12.80
C GLY A 208 2.72 35.27 13.14
N TYR A 209 2.71 34.42 12.12
CA TYR A 209 3.25 33.07 12.22
C TYR A 209 4.05 32.68 10.99
N GLN A 210 4.99 31.76 11.17
CA GLN A 210 5.73 31.14 10.09
C GLN A 210 5.85 29.63 10.32
N VAL A 211 5.22 28.86 9.46
CA VAL A 211 5.26 27.40 9.45
C VAL A 211 5.80 26.93 8.10
N ALA A 212 6.10 25.64 7.95
CA ALA A 212 6.40 25.07 6.63
C ALA A 212 5.27 25.44 5.64
N LEU A 213 5.64 25.86 4.43
CA LEU A 213 4.72 26.24 3.32
C LEU A 213 3.93 27.54 3.49
N GLU A 214 3.90 28.15 4.69
CA GLU A 214 3.04 29.32 4.94
C GLU A 214 3.71 30.30 5.90
N ALA A 215 3.86 31.55 5.44
CA ALA A 215 4.37 32.66 6.24
C ALA A 215 3.39 33.82 6.21
N LYS A 216 2.93 34.26 7.39
CA LYS A 216 2.14 35.47 7.61
C LYS A 216 2.88 36.39 8.57
N VAL A 217 4.00 36.91 8.10
CA VAL A 217 4.87 37.85 8.80
C VAL A 217 5.17 39.03 7.89
N SER A 218 5.34 40.22 8.47
CA SER A 218 5.71 41.45 7.78
C SER A 218 6.88 42.13 8.50
N SER A 219 7.35 43.27 7.96
CA SER A 219 8.32 44.13 8.64
C SER A 219 7.83 44.64 10.00
N ASP A 220 6.51 44.74 10.19
CA ASP A 220 5.88 45.24 11.42
C ASP A 220 5.75 44.14 12.48
N THR A 221 5.95 42.87 12.12
CA THR A 221 5.76 41.75 13.04
C THR A 221 6.80 41.80 14.17
N ARG A 222 6.31 41.77 15.41
CA ARG A 222 7.10 41.77 16.65
C ARG A 222 6.99 40.46 17.40
N ILE A 223 5.87 39.74 17.28
CA ILE A 223 5.71 38.38 17.82
C ILE A 223 5.49 37.42 16.65
N SER A 224 6.42 36.49 16.47
CA SER A 224 6.33 35.45 15.45
C SER A 224 6.17 34.07 16.09
N TYR A 225 5.03 33.43 15.87
CA TYR A 225 4.83 32.02 16.24
C TYR A 225 5.33 31.11 15.12
N VAL A 226 6.29 30.25 15.41
CA VAL A 226 6.94 29.42 14.38
C VAL A 226 7.00 27.96 14.78
N THR A 227 7.11 27.06 13.80
CA THR A 227 7.45 25.66 14.11
C THR A 227 8.92 25.53 14.50
N THR A 228 9.25 24.57 15.36
CA THR A 228 10.63 24.28 15.81
C THR A 228 11.62 24.18 14.64
N GLY A 229 11.31 23.40 13.61
CA GLY A 229 12.18 23.25 12.43
C GLY A 229 12.41 24.55 11.63
N VAL A 230 11.47 25.49 11.63
CA VAL A 230 11.65 26.80 10.95
C VAL A 230 12.67 27.65 11.68
N LEU A 231 12.56 27.76 13.01
CA LEU A 231 13.54 28.50 13.79
C LEU A 231 14.91 27.84 13.71
N LEU A 232 14.96 26.51 13.81
CA LEU A 232 16.21 25.77 13.70
C LEU A 232 16.94 26.03 12.36
N GLN A 233 16.24 25.99 11.23
CA GLN A 233 16.82 26.33 9.92
C GLN A 233 17.36 27.77 9.87
N LYS A 234 16.63 28.74 10.45
CA LYS A 234 17.09 30.14 10.51
C LYS A 234 18.36 30.29 11.35
N LEU A 235 18.40 29.69 12.54
CA LEU A 235 19.56 29.81 13.43
C LEU A 235 20.80 29.09 12.89
N VAL A 236 20.63 27.92 12.26
CA VAL A 236 21.75 27.21 11.61
C VAL A 236 22.31 28.02 10.43
N ALA A 237 21.44 28.66 9.64
CA ALA A 237 21.88 29.50 8.53
C ALA A 237 22.54 30.81 8.99
N ALA A 238 21.97 31.48 9.99
CA ALA A 238 22.48 32.74 10.52
C ALA A 238 23.72 32.56 11.42
N LYS A 239 23.86 31.40 12.05
CA LYS A 239 24.89 31.08 13.07
C LYS A 239 24.94 32.07 14.24
N ASN A 240 23.82 32.76 14.51
CA ASN A 240 23.61 33.67 15.63
C ASN A 240 22.10 33.84 15.89
N MET A 241 21.74 34.44 17.02
CA MET A 241 20.35 34.72 17.42
C MET A 241 20.00 36.22 17.42
N ASN A 242 20.86 37.09 16.89
CA ASN A 242 20.76 38.55 17.05
C ASN A 242 19.56 39.18 16.31
N GLU A 243 18.89 38.42 15.44
CA GLU A 243 17.61 38.82 14.83
C GLU A 243 16.48 38.97 15.89
N TYR A 244 16.61 38.31 17.04
CA TYR A 244 15.60 38.27 18.09
C TYR A 244 16.14 38.85 19.40
N THR A 245 15.27 39.57 20.11
CA THR A 245 15.53 40.01 21.49
C THR A 245 15.19 38.92 22.50
N HIS A 246 14.14 38.15 22.20
CA HIS A 246 13.63 37.07 23.04
C HIS A 246 13.33 35.84 22.19
N VAL A 247 13.85 34.69 22.61
CA VAL A 247 13.57 33.37 22.03
C VAL A 247 12.79 32.56 23.06
N ILE A 248 11.55 32.23 22.73
CA ILE A 248 10.67 31.46 23.60
C ILE A 248 10.51 30.06 23.02
N LEU A 249 10.96 29.07 23.78
CA LEU A 249 10.89 27.66 23.46
C LEU A 249 9.72 27.04 24.24
N ASP A 250 8.57 26.91 23.57
CA ASP A 250 7.36 26.35 24.19
C ASP A 250 7.25 24.83 23.98
N GLU A 251 6.50 24.19 24.88
CA GLU A 251 6.26 22.74 24.92
C GLU A 251 7.56 21.90 24.93
N VAL A 252 8.59 22.35 25.66
CA VAL A 252 9.90 21.66 25.73
C VAL A 252 9.85 20.24 26.31
N HIS A 253 8.72 19.84 26.90
CA HIS A 253 8.51 18.46 27.34
C HIS A 253 8.20 17.50 26.17
N GLU A 254 7.82 18.01 25.00
CA GLU A 254 7.77 17.22 23.77
C GLU A 254 9.20 17.04 23.25
N ARG A 255 9.91 16.03 23.77
CA ARG A 255 11.33 15.72 23.52
C ARG A 255 11.63 15.13 22.12
N GLY A 256 11.18 15.82 21.07
CA GLY A 256 11.46 15.48 19.67
C GLY A 256 12.87 15.86 19.22
N GLN A 257 13.38 15.25 18.15
CA GLN A 257 14.78 15.47 17.71
C GLN A 257 15.09 16.93 17.38
N GLU A 258 14.21 17.61 16.63
CA GLU A 258 14.42 19.02 16.26
C GLU A 258 14.39 19.95 17.48
N MET A 259 13.60 19.62 18.50
CA MET A 259 13.48 20.44 19.72
C MET A 259 14.72 20.32 20.59
N ASP A 260 15.19 19.10 20.82
CA ASP A 260 16.41 18.84 21.58
C ASP A 260 17.65 19.43 20.87
N PHE A 261 17.71 19.32 19.54
CA PHE A 261 18.78 19.94 18.77
C PHE A 261 18.68 21.48 18.76
N LEU A 262 17.46 22.05 18.74
CA LEU A 262 17.27 23.49 18.89
C LEU A 262 17.70 23.99 20.27
N LEU A 263 17.38 23.28 21.36
CA LEU A 263 17.83 23.61 22.71
C LEU A 263 19.36 23.68 22.77
N LEU A 264 20.04 22.72 22.12
CA LEU A 264 21.49 22.66 21.99
C LEU A 264 22.04 23.87 21.22
N VAL A 265 21.49 24.16 20.04
CA VAL A 265 21.91 25.30 19.22
C VAL A 265 21.70 26.62 19.96
N VAL A 266 20.53 26.81 20.60
CA VAL A 266 20.22 28.02 21.37
C VAL A 266 21.18 28.18 22.54
N LYS A 267 21.42 27.12 23.33
CA LYS A 267 22.39 27.15 24.44
C LYS A 267 23.77 27.56 23.95
N ARG A 268 24.24 26.94 22.87
CA ARG A 268 25.57 27.21 22.33
C ARG A 268 25.70 28.63 21.81
N LEU A 269 24.73 29.10 21.01
CA LEU A 269 24.74 30.46 20.47
C LEU A 269 24.61 31.51 21.57
N LEU A 270 23.82 31.23 22.62
CA LEU A 270 23.68 32.12 23.78
C LEU A 270 25.03 32.37 24.46
N TYR A 271 25.83 31.31 24.64
CA TYR A 271 27.12 31.41 25.32
C TYR A 271 28.27 31.93 24.46
N THR A 272 28.11 31.92 23.13
CA THR A 272 29.21 32.26 22.21
C THR A 272 28.98 33.57 21.47
N VAL A 273 27.89 33.68 20.71
CA VAL A 273 27.70 34.75 19.72
C VAL A 273 26.57 35.72 20.09
N SER A 274 25.61 35.30 20.90
CA SER A 274 24.38 36.05 21.18
C SER A 274 24.02 36.16 22.67
N PRO A 275 24.94 36.64 23.53
CA PRO A 275 24.75 36.65 24.99
C PRO A 275 23.70 37.65 25.51
N HIS A 276 23.24 38.58 24.67
CA HIS A 276 22.23 39.58 25.05
C HIS A 276 20.79 39.09 24.82
N VAL A 277 20.61 37.98 24.12
CA VAL A 277 19.29 37.41 23.82
C VAL A 277 18.72 36.73 25.06
N LYS A 278 17.46 36.99 25.37
CA LYS A 278 16.75 36.35 26.48
C LYS A 278 16.07 35.06 26.01
N VAL A 279 16.25 33.97 26.75
CA VAL A 279 15.65 32.66 26.45
C VAL A 279 14.60 32.30 27.49
N VAL A 280 13.41 31.93 27.05
CA VAL A 280 12.32 31.48 27.93
C VAL A 280 11.91 30.07 27.54
N LEU A 281 12.01 29.11 28.46
CA LEU A 281 11.54 27.74 28.28
C LEU A 281 10.17 27.61 28.93
N MET A 282 9.17 27.10 28.20
CA MET A 282 7.82 26.90 28.72
C MET A 282 7.38 25.45 28.59
N SER A 283 6.71 24.93 29.61
CA SER A 283 6.23 23.54 29.59
C SER A 283 5.04 23.28 30.53
N ALA A 284 4.21 22.29 30.16
CA ALA A 284 3.11 21.78 30.98
C ALA A 284 3.57 20.87 32.13
N THR A 285 4.50 19.96 31.84
CA THR A 285 4.99 18.91 32.73
C THR A 285 6.49 18.76 32.47
N ILE A 286 7.32 19.41 33.29
CA ILE A 286 8.77 19.44 33.08
C ILE A 286 9.51 18.93 34.30
N ASN A 287 10.54 18.10 34.07
CA ASN A 287 11.58 17.92 35.07
C ASN A 287 12.40 19.22 35.18
N ARG A 288 11.93 20.15 36.02
CA ARG A 288 12.55 21.47 36.23
C ARG A 288 14.04 21.38 36.48
N LYS A 289 14.47 20.38 37.24
CA LYS A 289 15.87 20.20 37.62
C LYS A 289 16.71 19.89 36.39
N THR A 290 16.32 18.93 35.56
CA THR A 290 17.07 18.55 34.35
C THR A 290 17.27 19.74 33.40
N PHE A 291 16.24 20.54 33.15
CA PHE A 291 16.36 21.71 32.28
C PHE A 291 17.15 22.85 32.92
N ALA A 292 16.99 23.08 34.22
CA ALA A 292 17.76 24.09 34.95
C ALA A 292 19.26 23.74 34.98
N ASP A 293 19.58 22.46 35.23
CA ASP A 293 20.93 21.92 35.22
C ASP A 293 21.54 22.02 33.81
N TYR A 294 20.76 21.73 32.77
CA TYR A 294 21.22 21.82 31.39
C TYR A 294 21.56 23.26 30.97
N PHE A 295 20.81 24.28 31.41
CA PHE A 295 21.05 25.69 31.10
C PHE A 295 21.85 26.43 32.18
N MET A 296 22.59 25.72 33.03
CA MET A 296 23.52 26.38 33.95
C MET A 296 24.55 27.20 33.17
N ILE A 297 24.83 28.39 33.70
CA ILE A 297 25.76 29.35 33.11
C ILE A 297 27.02 29.33 33.95
N PRO A 298 28.17 28.91 33.41
CA PRO A 298 29.44 29.15 34.05
C PRO A 298 29.64 30.66 34.15
N THR A 299 29.83 31.16 35.36
CA THR A 299 30.23 32.55 35.64
C THR A 299 31.57 32.53 36.39
N PRO A 300 32.33 33.65 36.46
CA PRO A 300 33.58 33.69 37.23
C PRO A 300 33.35 33.43 38.73
N MET A 301 32.13 33.60 39.22
CA MET A 301 31.71 33.33 40.61
C MET A 301 31.14 31.91 40.83
N GLY A 302 31.10 31.06 39.80
CA GLY A 302 30.57 29.71 39.84
C GLY A 302 29.41 29.47 38.86
N LEU A 303 28.75 28.32 38.96
CA LEU A 303 27.62 27.97 38.10
C LEU A 303 26.34 28.71 38.56
N GLN A 304 25.82 29.60 37.72
CA GLN A 304 24.52 30.23 37.94
C GLN A 304 23.41 29.35 37.37
N THR A 305 22.46 28.94 38.22
CA THR A 305 21.30 28.14 37.81
C THR A 305 20.26 29.01 37.10
N ALA A 306 19.60 28.46 36.07
CA ALA A 306 18.47 29.11 35.42
C ALA A 306 17.29 29.29 36.39
N MET A 307 16.65 30.46 36.36
CA MET A 307 15.51 30.76 37.25
C MET A 307 14.29 29.93 36.83
N SER A 308 13.66 29.21 37.77
CA SER A 308 12.46 28.43 37.51
C SER A 308 11.24 28.98 38.25
N ILE A 309 10.13 29.14 37.53
CA ILE A 309 8.86 29.64 38.05
C ILE A 309 7.81 28.55 37.84
N LYS A 310 7.14 28.14 38.93
CA LYS A 310 6.02 27.20 38.89
C LYS A 310 4.71 27.96 39.05
N VAL A 311 3.92 27.99 37.98
CA VAL A 311 2.57 28.53 37.96
C VAL A 311 1.62 27.45 38.50
N VAL A 312 1.04 27.70 39.67
CA VAL A 312 0.07 26.81 40.30
C VAL A 312 -1.34 27.34 40.03
N LYS A 313 -2.24 26.46 39.60
CA LYS A 313 -3.67 26.80 39.52
C LYS A 313 -4.25 26.68 40.93
N LYS A 314 -4.76 27.77 41.52
CA LYS A 314 -5.57 27.71 42.75
C LYS A 314 -6.81 26.88 42.45
N ASP A 315 -6.92 25.76 43.17
CA ASP A 315 -7.92 24.69 43.10
C ASP A 315 -8.35 24.23 41.68
N PRO A 316 -8.24 22.92 41.36
CA PRO A 316 -8.79 22.45 40.10
C PRO A 316 -10.31 22.70 40.11
N MET A 317 -10.77 23.56 39.19
CA MET A 317 -12.20 23.90 39.00
C MET A 317 -13.10 22.65 38.90
N TYR A 318 -12.52 21.53 38.46
CA TYR A 318 -13.16 20.22 38.41
C TYR A 318 -12.19 19.13 38.86
N THR A 319 -12.70 18.15 39.62
CA THR A 319 -11.93 17.02 40.13
C THR A 319 -11.87 15.88 39.11
N VAL A 320 -10.72 15.19 39.04
CA VAL A 320 -10.53 14.01 38.19
C VAL A 320 -10.24 12.80 39.07
N LYS A 321 -11.14 11.81 39.06
CA LYS A 321 -10.97 10.55 39.80
C LYS A 321 -10.33 9.49 38.89
N ILE A 322 -9.24 8.89 39.35
CA ILE A 322 -8.50 7.85 38.61
C ILE A 322 -8.83 6.49 39.20
N PHE A 323 -9.17 5.53 38.33
CA PHE A 323 -9.44 4.14 38.68
C PHE A 323 -8.49 3.23 37.89
N TYR A 324 -7.91 2.24 38.56
CA TYR A 324 -7.08 1.21 37.93
C TYR A 324 -7.85 -0.09 37.75
N LEU A 325 -7.29 -1.02 36.99
CA LEU A 325 -7.90 -2.32 36.70
C LEU A 325 -8.29 -3.07 38.00
N ASN A 326 -7.42 -3.05 39.02
CA ASN A 326 -7.65 -3.67 40.33
C ASN A 326 -8.70 -2.95 41.20
N HIS A 327 -9.19 -1.78 40.79
CA HIS A 327 -10.30 -1.09 41.46
C HIS A 327 -11.67 -1.51 40.88
N LEU A 328 -11.67 -2.27 39.78
CA LEU A 328 -12.86 -2.67 39.02
C LEU A 328 -13.43 -4.04 39.44
N ASN A 329 -13.40 -4.35 40.74
CA ASN A 329 -13.77 -5.66 41.32
C ASN A 329 -15.21 -6.12 41.00
N LYS A 330 -16.10 -5.19 40.64
CA LYS A 330 -17.47 -5.49 40.22
C LYS A 330 -17.57 -6.25 38.89
N PHE A 331 -16.46 -6.38 38.14
CA PHE A 331 -16.39 -7.11 36.87
C PHE A 331 -15.60 -8.43 36.98
N GLY A 332 -15.54 -9.02 38.19
CA GLY A 332 -14.63 -10.09 38.60
C GLY A 332 -14.36 -11.21 37.58
N SER A 333 -15.39 -11.79 36.95
CA SER A 333 -15.21 -12.92 36.01
C SER A 333 -14.39 -12.59 34.74
N ILE A 334 -14.41 -11.33 34.30
CA ILE A 334 -13.59 -10.85 33.17
C ILE A 334 -12.21 -10.43 33.69
N LEU A 335 -12.17 -9.85 34.89
CA LEU A 335 -10.94 -9.38 35.52
C LEU A 335 -9.97 -10.54 35.81
N ASP A 336 -10.47 -11.69 36.27
CA ASP A 336 -9.66 -12.88 36.55
C ASP A 336 -8.96 -13.40 35.28
N LYS A 337 -9.66 -13.37 34.14
CA LYS A 337 -9.09 -13.75 32.84
C LYS A 337 -8.01 -12.78 32.39
N ILE A 338 -8.25 -11.47 32.51
CA ILE A 338 -7.27 -10.44 32.13
C ILE A 338 -6.02 -10.51 33.03
N THR A 339 -6.20 -10.69 34.33
CA THR A 339 -5.09 -10.65 35.32
C THR A 339 -4.21 -11.91 35.27
N SER A 340 -4.73 -13.03 34.72
CA SER A 340 -3.97 -14.27 34.50
C SER A 340 -2.93 -14.18 33.37
N LEU A 341 -3.05 -13.19 32.49
CA LEU A 341 -2.11 -12.93 31.40
C LEU A 341 -0.93 -12.11 31.94
N LYS A 342 0.31 -12.57 31.72
CA LYS A 342 1.50 -11.85 32.17
C LYS A 342 1.61 -10.50 31.45
N ASN A 343 1.67 -9.41 32.20
CA ASN A 343 1.85 -8.02 31.70
C ASN A 343 3.27 -7.72 31.12
N GLU A 344 4.10 -8.73 30.86
CA GLU A 344 5.50 -8.54 30.45
C GLU A 344 5.61 -7.97 29.02
N SER A 345 4.64 -8.23 28.14
CA SER A 345 4.62 -7.70 26.77
C SER A 345 3.46 -6.73 26.52
N PRO A 346 3.70 -5.59 25.83
CA PRO A 346 2.64 -4.68 25.41
C PRO A 346 1.64 -5.38 24.48
N GLY A 347 0.35 -5.31 24.78
CA GLY A 347 -0.70 -5.93 23.97
C GLY A 347 -2.11 -5.68 24.49
N ILE A 348 -3.11 -5.98 23.67
CA ILE A 348 -4.54 -5.85 24.02
C ILE A 348 -5.19 -7.23 23.93
N PRO A 349 -5.54 -7.86 25.07
CA PRO A 349 -6.36 -9.07 25.09
C PRO A 349 -7.79 -8.79 24.62
N SER A 350 -8.43 -9.77 23.97
CA SER A 350 -9.81 -9.63 23.47
C SER A 350 -10.84 -9.31 24.59
N GLU A 351 -10.58 -9.85 25.79
CA GLU A 351 -11.35 -9.66 27.02
C GLU A 351 -11.35 -8.19 27.48
N MET A 352 -10.32 -7.43 27.13
CA MET A 352 -10.23 -6.01 27.46
C MET A 352 -11.28 -5.19 26.69
N HIS A 353 -11.60 -5.56 25.45
CA HIS A 353 -12.71 -4.93 24.70
C HIS A 353 -14.06 -5.21 25.36
N HIS A 354 -14.27 -6.42 25.87
CA HIS A 354 -15.48 -6.77 26.63
C HIS A 354 -15.62 -5.93 27.90
N LEU A 355 -14.51 -5.69 28.62
CA LEU A 355 -14.51 -4.80 29.79
C LEU A 355 -14.90 -3.35 29.39
N VAL A 356 -14.39 -2.84 28.27
CA VAL A 356 -14.74 -1.50 27.78
C VAL A 356 -16.23 -1.36 27.48
N ILE A 357 -16.86 -2.36 26.83
CA ILE A 357 -18.31 -2.38 26.60
C ILE A 357 -19.06 -2.27 27.93
N LYS A 358 -18.71 -3.11 28.92
CA LYS A 358 -19.33 -3.09 30.24
C LYS A 358 -19.11 -1.78 31.00
N LEU A 359 -17.94 -1.14 30.85
CA LEU A 359 -17.65 0.18 31.44
C LEU A 359 -18.55 1.27 30.84
N ILE A 360 -18.72 1.30 29.52
CA ILE A 360 -19.56 2.29 28.84
C ILE A 360 -21.03 2.14 29.26
N ASP A 361 -21.52 0.91 29.41
CA ASP A 361 -22.86 0.64 29.95
C ASP A 361 -22.96 1.08 31.43
N ALA A 362 -21.93 0.86 32.24
CA ALA A 362 -21.91 1.30 33.64
C ALA A 362 -21.89 2.82 33.79
N PHE A 363 -21.32 3.57 32.83
CA PHE A 363 -21.33 5.03 32.84
C PHE A 363 -22.75 5.59 32.78
N GLU A 364 -23.68 4.92 32.08
CA GLU A 364 -25.10 5.29 32.08
C GLU A 364 -25.67 5.30 33.51
N GLN A 365 -25.41 4.26 34.30
CA GLN A 365 -25.88 4.16 35.69
C GLN A 365 -25.18 5.17 36.62
N ILE A 366 -23.95 5.56 36.31
CA ILE A 366 -23.21 6.57 37.06
C ILE A 366 -23.85 7.94 36.81
N ASP A 367 -24.12 8.29 35.56
CA ASP A 367 -24.74 9.57 35.20
C ASP A 367 -26.16 9.68 35.78
N GLU A 368 -26.95 8.59 35.75
CA GLU A 368 -28.29 8.54 36.35
C GLU A 368 -28.27 8.88 37.85
N LYS A 369 -27.25 8.43 38.59
CA LYS A 369 -27.13 8.66 40.04
C LYS A 369 -26.56 10.03 40.38
N GLU A 370 -25.70 10.59 39.54
CA GLU A 370 -24.99 11.85 39.81
C GLU A 370 -25.75 13.09 39.34
N GLU A 371 -26.46 13.04 38.20
CA GLU A 371 -26.96 14.24 37.53
C GLU A 371 -28.49 14.45 37.62
N ASN A 372 -29.24 13.56 38.32
CA ASN A 372 -30.69 13.69 38.60
C ASN A 372 -31.54 14.06 37.35
N ILE A 373 -31.16 13.54 36.17
CA ILE A 373 -31.74 13.90 34.87
C ILE A 373 -33.12 13.24 34.71
N GLY A 374 -34.17 14.02 34.99
CA GLY A 374 -35.57 13.58 34.97
C GLY A 374 -36.21 13.32 33.61
N ASN A 375 -35.61 13.77 32.48
CA ASN A 375 -36.14 13.53 31.13
C ASN A 375 -35.02 13.19 30.13
N ARG A 376 -35.08 11.97 29.56
CA ARG A 376 -33.95 11.29 28.89
C ARG A 376 -33.90 11.45 27.36
N SER A 377 -34.95 11.98 26.72
CA SER A 377 -34.99 12.12 25.25
C SER A 377 -34.28 13.38 24.72
N GLU A 378 -33.91 14.32 25.60
CA GLU A 378 -33.34 15.63 25.24
C GLU A 378 -32.05 15.99 26.01
N ALA A 379 -31.54 15.09 26.85
CA ALA A 379 -30.36 15.37 27.68
C ALA A 379 -29.04 15.24 26.90
N ASP A 380 -28.16 16.25 27.03
CA ASP A 380 -26.81 16.28 26.48
C ASP A 380 -25.90 15.34 27.28
N LEU A 381 -25.68 14.12 26.76
CA LEU A 381 -24.94 13.07 27.47
C LEU A 381 -23.44 13.33 27.45
N PRO A 382 -22.73 13.06 28.57
CA PRO A 382 -21.28 13.22 28.60
C PRO A 382 -20.54 12.29 27.63
N SER A 383 -19.47 12.79 27.03
CA SER A 383 -18.67 12.05 26.04
C SER A 383 -17.60 11.18 26.68
N VAL A 384 -17.26 10.09 25.98
CA VAL A 384 -16.21 9.14 26.33
C VAL A 384 -15.06 9.27 25.34
N LEU A 385 -13.83 9.42 25.84
CA LEU A 385 -12.59 9.37 25.05
C LEU A 385 -11.81 8.11 25.39
N ILE A 386 -11.45 7.32 24.39
CA ILE A 386 -10.72 6.06 24.55
C ILE A 386 -9.37 6.16 23.85
N PHE A 387 -8.28 5.97 24.59
CA PHE A 387 -6.92 5.97 24.06
C PHE A 387 -6.50 4.56 23.65
N LEU A 388 -6.21 4.38 22.36
CA LEU A 388 -5.73 3.16 21.72
C LEU A 388 -4.38 3.41 21.02
N PRO A 389 -3.54 2.39 20.83
CA PRO A 389 -2.19 2.59 20.32
C PRO A 389 -2.12 2.85 18.81
N GLY A 390 -3.11 2.44 18.01
CA GLY A 390 -3.07 2.58 16.56
C GLY A 390 -4.42 2.34 15.88
N ILE A 391 -4.40 2.42 14.54
CA ILE A 391 -5.61 2.31 13.73
C ILE A 391 -6.24 0.91 13.81
N ASN A 392 -5.45 -0.16 13.75
CA ASN A 392 -5.98 -1.54 13.79
C ASN A 392 -6.79 -1.77 15.07
N GLU A 393 -6.27 -1.31 16.20
CA GLU A 393 -6.92 -1.47 17.50
C GLU A 393 -8.17 -0.58 17.61
N ILE A 394 -8.19 0.59 16.93
CA ILE A 394 -9.39 1.41 16.75
C ILE A 394 -10.45 0.67 15.94
N GLU A 395 -10.08 0.00 14.85
CA GLU A 395 -11.03 -0.77 14.03
C GLU A 395 -11.63 -1.95 14.80
N GLU A 396 -10.80 -2.71 15.52
CA GLU A 396 -11.24 -3.84 16.34
C GLU A 396 -12.25 -3.42 17.40
N LEU A 397 -11.96 -2.36 18.16
CA LEU A 397 -12.91 -1.86 19.17
C LEU A 397 -14.16 -1.24 18.52
N TYR A 398 -14.03 -0.56 17.38
CA TYR A 398 -15.16 -0.01 16.64
C TYR A 398 -16.15 -1.12 16.23
N ASP A 399 -15.64 -2.22 15.69
CA ASP A 399 -16.46 -3.37 15.30
C ASP A 399 -17.13 -4.00 16.52
N CYS A 400 -16.42 -4.15 17.64
CA CYS A 400 -16.99 -4.61 18.90
C CYS A 400 -18.12 -3.70 19.42
N LEU A 401 -17.94 -2.38 19.38
CA LEU A 401 -18.93 -1.40 19.89
C LEU A 401 -20.16 -1.28 18.99
N THR A 402 -20.03 -1.54 17.69
CA THR A 402 -21.12 -1.45 16.71
C THR A 402 -21.88 -2.77 16.50
N ASN A 403 -21.32 -3.90 16.95
CA ASN A 403 -21.97 -5.21 16.89
C ASN A 403 -23.13 -5.31 17.89
N SER A 404 -24.36 -5.26 17.36
CA SER A 404 -25.59 -5.33 18.16
C SER A 404 -25.77 -6.64 18.92
N GLU A 405 -25.35 -7.78 18.36
CA GLU A 405 -25.48 -9.09 19.01
C GLU A 405 -24.54 -9.24 20.20
N LEU A 406 -23.28 -8.81 20.05
CA LEU A 406 -22.32 -8.83 21.15
C LEU A 406 -22.80 -7.92 22.29
N ARG A 407 -23.32 -6.73 21.97
CA ARG A 407 -23.87 -5.81 22.97
C ARG A 407 -25.08 -6.43 23.70
N LEU A 408 -25.94 -7.16 22.99
CA LEU A 408 -27.07 -7.88 23.60
C LEU A 408 -26.60 -9.04 24.51
N LYS A 409 -25.63 -9.84 24.07
CA LYS A 409 -25.08 -10.98 24.85
C LYS A 409 -24.35 -10.53 26.12
N MET A 410 -23.73 -9.35 26.10
CA MET A 410 -22.97 -8.81 27.22
C MET A 410 -23.83 -8.04 28.25
N SER A 411 -25.06 -7.67 27.89
CA SER A 411 -25.99 -6.98 28.79
C SER A 411 -26.74 -8.00 29.65
N GLU A 412 -26.35 -8.14 30.92
CA GLU A 412 -26.88 -9.17 31.86
C GLU A 412 -28.35 -8.97 32.28
N LYS A 413 -29.06 -7.95 31.78
CA LYS A 413 -30.50 -7.75 32.04
C LYS A 413 -31.29 -7.57 30.75
N ALA A 414 -32.33 -8.40 30.60
CA ALA A 414 -33.41 -8.22 29.64
C ALA A 414 -34.09 -6.86 29.88
N GLY A 415 -33.64 -5.83 29.18
CA GLY A 415 -34.08 -4.45 29.36
C GLY A 415 -33.00 -3.44 28.98
N THR A 416 -32.56 -3.50 27.72
CA THR A 416 -31.97 -2.41 26.92
C THR A 416 -31.23 -1.30 27.68
N SER A 417 -29.91 -1.18 27.48
CA SER A 417 -29.32 0.16 27.44
C SER A 417 -30.14 0.98 26.45
N LYS A 418 -30.83 2.01 26.93
CA LYS A 418 -31.77 2.80 26.11
C LYS A 418 -31.04 3.74 25.14
N LEU A 419 -29.72 3.85 25.26
CA LEU A 419 -28.90 4.85 24.58
C LEU A 419 -28.22 4.28 23.33
N LYS A 420 -28.38 5.00 22.21
CA LYS A 420 -27.62 4.74 20.99
C LYS A 420 -26.19 5.27 21.16
N TRP A 421 -25.21 4.57 20.61
CA TRP A 421 -23.81 4.98 20.66
C TRP A 421 -23.42 5.63 19.34
N TRP A 422 -22.85 6.83 19.41
CA TRP A 422 -22.24 7.50 18.28
C TRP A 422 -20.73 7.36 18.35
N VAL A 423 -20.22 6.30 17.71
CA VAL A 423 -18.79 5.94 17.75
C VAL A 423 -18.04 6.67 16.63
N LEU A 424 -16.99 7.42 17.00
CA LEU A 424 -16.21 8.25 16.09
C LEU A 424 -14.72 7.89 16.20
N PRO A 425 -14.09 7.36 15.14
CA PRO A 425 -12.65 7.11 15.13
C PRO A 425 -11.87 8.43 14.89
N LEU A 426 -10.74 8.58 15.59
CA LEU A 426 -9.86 9.75 15.54
C LEU A 426 -8.39 9.31 15.43
N HIS A 427 -7.85 9.35 14.22
CA HIS A 427 -6.49 8.94 13.90
C HIS A 427 -5.94 9.81 12.77
N SER A 428 -4.62 9.92 12.65
CA SER A 428 -3.97 10.78 11.65
C SER A 428 -4.23 10.39 10.20
N THR A 429 -4.64 9.14 9.93
CA THR A 429 -5.00 8.68 8.57
C THR A 429 -6.46 8.95 8.19
N ILE A 430 -7.29 9.31 9.17
CA ILE A 430 -8.71 9.63 8.96
C ILE A 430 -8.81 11.01 8.32
N THR A 431 -9.77 11.19 7.42
CA THR A 431 -9.91 12.45 6.67
C THR A 431 -10.20 13.63 7.59
N ALA A 432 -9.76 14.82 7.20
CA ALA A 432 -9.96 16.03 8.01
C ALA A 432 -11.44 16.32 8.29
N ASP A 433 -12.32 16.12 7.30
CA ASP A 433 -13.77 16.30 7.45
C ASP A 433 -14.35 15.38 8.52
N GLU A 434 -13.84 14.14 8.59
CA GLU A 434 -14.28 13.17 9.58
C GLU A 434 -13.72 13.45 10.97
N GLN A 435 -12.48 13.96 11.08
CA GLN A 435 -11.91 14.43 12.34
C GLN A 435 -12.72 15.61 12.90
N VAL A 436 -13.22 16.50 12.05
CA VAL A 436 -14.05 17.64 12.47
C VAL A 436 -15.35 17.19 13.15
N ARG A 437 -15.90 16.01 12.80
CA ARG A 437 -17.11 15.47 13.43
C ARG A 437 -16.95 15.26 14.94
N VAL A 438 -15.73 15.05 15.43
CA VAL A 438 -15.44 14.88 16.87
C VAL A 438 -15.80 16.13 17.70
N PHE A 439 -15.72 17.31 17.10
CA PHE A 439 -16.08 18.58 17.75
C PHE A 439 -17.58 18.87 17.72
N GLN A 440 -18.37 18.12 16.94
CA GLN A 440 -19.82 18.28 16.90
C GLN A 440 -20.46 17.69 18.16
N ARG A 441 -21.59 18.28 18.57
CA ARG A 441 -22.41 17.74 19.67
C ARG A 441 -23.11 16.47 19.21
N ALA A 442 -23.30 15.54 20.15
CA ALA A 442 -24.02 14.31 19.88
C ALA A 442 -25.49 14.60 19.56
N PRO A 443 -26.12 13.85 18.63
CA PRO A 443 -27.57 13.89 18.48
C PRO A 443 -28.27 13.53 19.81
N PRO A 444 -29.43 14.13 20.13
CA PRO A 444 -30.15 13.84 21.37
C PRO A 444 -30.42 12.35 21.57
N GLY A 445 -30.24 11.85 22.79
CA GLY A 445 -30.39 10.44 23.13
C GLY A 445 -29.25 9.52 22.64
N GLN A 446 -28.15 10.09 22.12
CA GLN A 446 -26.95 9.34 21.77
C GLN A 446 -25.74 9.75 22.62
N ARG A 447 -24.92 8.76 23.02
CA ARG A 447 -23.64 9.01 23.68
C ARG A 447 -22.53 9.05 22.65
N LYS A 448 -21.75 10.13 22.61
CA LYS A 448 -20.55 10.25 21.77
C LYS A 448 -19.38 9.49 22.39
N ILE A 449 -18.78 8.59 21.60
CA ILE A 449 -17.65 7.74 21.97
C ILE A 449 -16.54 7.97 20.95
N ILE A 450 -15.40 8.48 21.40
CA ILE A 450 -14.27 8.86 20.56
C ILE A 450 -13.16 7.85 20.75
N LEU A 451 -12.75 7.17 19.67
CA LEU A 451 -11.65 6.20 19.67
C LEU A 451 -10.41 6.88 19.10
N ALA A 452 -9.41 7.17 19.93
CA ALA A 452 -8.30 8.03 19.54
C ALA A 452 -6.92 7.43 19.85
N THR A 453 -5.91 7.83 19.07
CA THR A 453 -4.50 7.65 19.45
C THR A 453 -4.00 8.85 20.27
N ASN A 454 -2.67 8.96 20.46
CA ASN A 454 -2.01 10.12 21.06
C ASN A 454 -2.31 11.47 20.37
N ILE A 455 -2.98 11.49 19.22
CA ILE A 455 -3.49 12.73 18.59
C ILE A 455 -4.40 13.53 19.54
N ALA A 456 -5.18 12.86 20.38
CA ALA A 456 -6.04 13.50 21.37
C ALA A 456 -5.32 13.88 22.68
N GLU A 457 -4.06 13.44 22.86
CA GLU A 457 -3.28 13.68 24.09
C GLU A 457 -2.86 15.12 24.25
N SER A 458 -2.54 15.81 23.14
CA SER A 458 -2.03 17.19 23.14
C SER A 458 -2.65 18.07 22.06
N SER A 459 -2.94 17.54 20.87
CA SER A 459 -3.27 18.33 19.68
C SER A 459 -4.72 18.82 19.59
N ILE A 460 -5.65 18.14 20.28
CA ILE A 460 -7.09 18.34 20.12
C ILE A 460 -7.76 18.51 21.49
N THR A 461 -8.61 19.53 21.61
CA THR A 461 -9.37 19.84 22.82
C THR A 461 -10.86 19.66 22.55
N VAL A 462 -11.40 18.50 22.95
CA VAL A 462 -12.84 18.22 22.87
C VAL A 462 -13.47 18.69 24.19
N PRO A 463 -14.44 19.64 24.17
CA PRO A 463 -14.89 20.31 25.38
C PRO A 463 -15.77 19.43 26.30
N ASP A 464 -16.42 18.39 25.78
CA ASP A 464 -17.49 17.65 26.46
C ASP A 464 -17.08 16.27 27.03
N ILE A 465 -15.77 16.04 27.24
CA ILE A 465 -15.25 14.77 27.79
C ILE A 465 -15.44 14.71 29.31
N LYS A 466 -16.19 13.69 29.79
CA LYS A 466 -16.30 13.33 31.21
C LYS A 466 -15.51 12.07 31.54
N TYR A 467 -15.51 11.10 30.63
CA TYR A 467 -14.89 9.79 30.82
C TYR A 467 -13.69 9.60 29.90
N VAL A 468 -12.55 9.22 30.46
CA VAL A 468 -11.38 8.76 29.70
C VAL A 468 -11.12 7.30 30.03
N ILE A 469 -10.99 6.47 29.00
CA ILE A 469 -10.51 5.08 29.12
C ILE A 469 -9.13 5.03 28.49
N ASP A 470 -8.12 4.68 29.28
CA ASP A 470 -6.73 4.65 28.87
C ASP A 470 -6.20 3.21 28.90
N TYR A 471 -5.84 2.67 27.73
CA TYR A 471 -5.16 1.39 27.62
C TYR A 471 -3.70 1.45 28.10
N CYS A 472 -3.17 2.66 28.37
CA CYS A 472 -1.78 2.90 28.75
C CYS A 472 -0.77 2.37 27.71
N LEU A 473 -1.19 2.25 26.46
CA LEU A 473 -0.36 1.84 25.33
C LEU A 473 -0.14 3.00 24.35
N MET A 474 0.95 2.95 23.62
CA MET A 474 1.25 3.85 22.50
C MET A 474 2.18 3.18 21.48
N LYS A 475 2.23 3.74 20.29
CA LYS A 475 3.17 3.34 19.24
C LYS A 475 4.34 4.33 19.20
N VAL A 476 5.56 3.84 19.36
CA VAL A 476 6.80 4.63 19.45
C VAL A 476 7.73 4.29 18.28
N LEU A 477 8.32 5.30 17.65
CA LEU A 477 9.27 5.11 16.55
C LEU A 477 10.64 4.68 17.10
N VAL A 478 11.15 3.53 16.70
CA VAL A 478 12.44 3.01 17.18
C VAL A 478 13.28 2.55 15.99
N ALA A 479 14.55 2.92 15.97
CA ALA A 479 15.53 2.36 15.04
C ALA A 479 15.98 0.97 15.54
N ASP A 480 15.80 -0.05 14.70
CA ASP A 480 16.33 -1.38 14.97
C ASP A 480 17.86 -1.34 14.94
N THR A 481 18.50 -1.80 16.02
CA THR A 481 19.95 -1.63 16.21
C THR A 481 20.80 -2.44 15.23
N ALA A 482 20.26 -3.54 14.68
CA ALA A 482 20.94 -4.43 13.75
C ALA A 482 20.80 -3.99 12.29
N THR A 483 19.61 -3.52 11.91
CA THR A 483 19.27 -3.20 10.52
C THR A 483 19.17 -1.70 10.24
N ASN A 484 19.18 -0.87 11.28
CA ASN A 484 18.99 0.58 11.23
C ASN A 484 17.66 1.03 10.58
N PHE A 485 16.70 0.13 10.42
CA PHE A 485 15.36 0.47 9.95
C PHE A 485 14.56 1.08 11.09
N THR A 486 13.84 2.16 10.79
CA THR A 486 12.85 2.71 11.70
C THR A 486 11.59 1.85 11.67
N SER A 487 11.10 1.49 12.85
CA SER A 487 9.89 0.70 13.03
C SER A 487 9.01 1.36 14.08
N LEU A 488 7.70 1.29 13.89
CA LEU A 488 6.74 1.78 14.87
C LEU A 488 6.36 0.61 15.79
N GLN A 489 6.87 0.62 17.01
CA GLN A 489 6.70 -0.48 17.97
C GLN A 489 5.63 -0.15 19.00
N LEU A 490 4.86 -1.16 19.39
CA LEU A 490 3.91 -1.04 20.49
C LEU A 490 4.68 -1.03 21.82
N ALA A 491 4.43 -0.02 22.65
CA ALA A 491 5.06 0.16 23.95
C ALA A 491 4.04 0.65 24.99
N TRP A 492 4.37 0.43 26.27
CA TRP A 492 3.64 1.05 27.36
C TRP A 492 3.89 2.57 27.37
N ALA A 493 2.84 3.34 27.58
CA ALA A 493 2.91 4.79 27.71
C ALA A 493 3.58 5.17 29.04
N ALA A 494 4.42 6.21 29.02
CA ALA A 494 5.01 6.71 30.26
C ALA A 494 3.94 7.37 31.15
N LYS A 495 4.24 7.53 32.45
CA LYS A 495 3.29 8.16 33.39
C LYS A 495 2.93 9.58 32.97
N ALA A 496 3.90 10.36 32.48
CA ALA A 496 3.66 11.70 31.94
C ALA A 496 2.60 11.70 30.81
N ASN A 497 2.65 10.74 29.89
CA ASN A 497 1.63 10.61 28.84
C ASN A 497 0.26 10.27 29.44
N CYS A 498 0.20 9.32 30.37
CA CYS A 498 -1.03 8.92 31.05
C CYS A 498 -1.65 10.06 31.88
N GLU A 499 -0.85 10.98 32.40
CA GLU A 499 -1.30 12.20 33.09
C GLU A 499 -1.86 13.23 32.10
N GLN A 500 -1.22 13.41 30.94
CA GLN A 500 -1.76 14.27 29.88
C GLN A 500 -3.10 13.75 29.33
N ARG A 501 -3.24 12.43 29.18
CA ARG A 501 -4.50 11.75 28.83
C ARG A 501 -5.56 11.97 29.91
N ALA A 502 -5.19 11.84 31.19
CA ALA A 502 -6.09 12.10 32.31
C ALA A 502 -6.59 13.56 32.34
N GLY A 503 -5.73 14.53 32.01
CA GLY A 503 -6.08 15.96 31.90
C GLY A 503 -7.02 16.33 30.74
N ARG A 504 -7.43 15.35 29.93
CA ARG A 504 -8.53 15.52 28.96
C ARG A 504 -9.90 15.41 29.61
N ALA A 505 -10.00 14.73 30.75
CA ALA A 505 -11.14 14.82 31.67
C ALA A 505 -10.94 16.02 32.63
N GLY A 506 -12.01 16.56 33.21
CA GLY A 506 -11.88 17.64 34.22
C GLY A 506 -11.74 19.06 33.65
N ARG A 507 -12.08 19.28 32.37
CA ARG A 507 -12.00 20.62 31.74
C ARG A 507 -13.26 21.45 31.92
N VAL A 508 -14.42 20.83 31.79
CA VAL A 508 -15.74 21.48 31.82
C VAL A 508 -16.62 20.94 32.96
N ARG A 509 -16.30 19.76 33.49
CA ARG A 509 -17.00 19.13 34.62
C ARG A 509 -16.10 18.11 35.30
N ASP A 510 -16.49 17.63 36.48
CA ASP A 510 -15.83 16.54 37.18
C ASP A 510 -15.70 15.30 36.28
N GLY A 511 -14.50 14.75 36.23
CA GLY A 511 -14.11 13.72 35.28
C GLY A 511 -13.69 12.42 35.94
N ARG A 512 -13.72 11.32 35.18
CA ARG A 512 -13.21 10.01 35.61
C ARG A 512 -12.30 9.40 34.56
N VAL A 513 -11.20 8.81 35.01
CA VAL A 513 -10.19 8.18 34.18
C VAL A 513 -10.07 6.72 34.60
N TYR A 514 -10.17 5.81 33.63
CA TYR A 514 -10.08 4.37 33.82
C TYR A 514 -8.83 3.85 33.12
N ARG A 515 -7.80 3.51 33.89
CA ARG A 515 -6.54 2.93 33.38
C ARG A 515 -6.68 1.43 33.36
N LEU A 516 -6.53 0.82 32.18
CA LEU A 516 -6.70 -0.63 31.98
C LEU A 516 -5.44 -1.43 32.35
N VAL A 517 -4.75 -0.98 33.38
CA VAL A 517 -3.58 -1.62 34.00
C VAL A 517 -3.76 -1.63 35.52
N SER A 518 -3.09 -2.54 36.22
CA SER A 518 -3.10 -2.54 37.69
C SER A 518 -2.32 -1.35 38.23
N GLU A 519 -2.72 -0.85 39.40
CA GLU A 519 -2.05 0.26 40.08
C GLU A 519 -0.57 -0.06 40.38
N ARG A 520 -0.28 -1.31 40.78
CA ARG A 520 1.09 -1.78 40.99
C ARG A 520 1.92 -1.69 39.71
N PHE A 521 1.40 -2.19 38.60
CA PHE A 521 2.09 -2.13 37.31
C PHE A 521 2.26 -0.69 36.81
N TYR A 522 1.26 0.16 37.00
CA TYR A 522 1.35 1.58 36.66
C TYR A 522 2.49 2.27 37.42
N ASN A 523 2.70 1.94 38.69
CA ASN A 523 3.79 2.51 39.49
C ASN A 523 5.18 2.09 38.96
N ASP A 524 5.29 0.90 38.35
CA ASP A 524 6.51 0.38 37.72
C ASP A 524 6.76 0.96 36.32
N LEU A 525 5.80 1.68 35.72
CA LEU A 525 5.98 2.34 34.42
C LEU A 525 7.01 3.48 34.51
N PRO A 526 7.76 3.75 33.43
CA PRO A 526 8.69 4.88 33.38
C PRO A 526 7.94 6.21 33.52
N ASP A 527 8.55 7.16 34.22
CA ASP A 527 7.94 8.48 34.44
C ASP A 527 7.87 9.28 33.13
N GLU A 528 8.92 9.22 32.31
CA GLU A 528 9.05 9.91 31.02
C GLU A 528 9.50 8.93 29.91
N CYS A 529 9.15 9.25 28.66
CA CYS A 529 9.59 8.49 27.50
C CYS A 529 11.00 8.95 27.07
N PRO A 530 11.91 8.04 26.69
CA PRO A 530 13.21 8.42 26.14
C PRO A 530 13.07 9.36 24.92
N PRO A 531 13.89 10.42 24.84
CA PRO A 531 13.80 11.43 23.79
C PRO A 531 14.11 10.84 22.41
N GLU A 532 13.58 11.42 21.34
CA GLU A 532 13.77 10.86 19.98
C GLU A 532 15.24 10.87 19.52
N ILE A 533 16.05 11.78 20.05
CA ILE A 533 17.46 11.92 19.68
C ILE A 533 18.29 10.67 20.05
N VAL A 534 17.87 9.89 21.06
CA VAL A 534 18.60 8.67 21.47
C VAL A 534 18.09 7.39 20.79
N ARG A 535 16.87 7.41 20.24
CA ARG A 535 16.17 6.20 19.74
C ARG A 535 15.89 6.17 18.24
N CYS A 536 16.14 7.28 17.54
CA CYS A 536 15.89 7.40 16.10
C CYS A 536 17.18 7.76 15.34
N PRO A 537 17.23 7.53 14.02
CA PRO A 537 18.37 7.90 13.18
C PRO A 537 18.56 9.42 13.12
N LEU A 538 19.80 9.87 12.89
CA LEU A 538 20.22 11.26 13.09
C LEU A 538 20.67 11.98 11.81
N GLU A 539 20.30 11.47 10.62
CA GLU A 539 20.87 11.91 9.33
C GLU A 539 20.72 13.42 9.14
N ARG A 540 19.52 13.94 9.40
CA ARG A 540 19.22 15.38 9.29
C ARG A 540 19.98 16.20 10.33
N LEU A 541 20.07 15.72 11.57
CA LEU A 541 20.75 16.42 12.67
C LEU A 541 22.26 16.51 12.39
N VAL A 542 22.87 15.44 11.90
CA VAL A 542 24.29 15.43 11.50
C VAL A 542 24.54 16.42 10.36
N LEU A 543 23.68 16.46 9.34
CA LEU A 543 23.79 17.46 8.27
C LEU A 543 23.64 18.90 8.77
N LEU A 544 22.67 19.17 9.65
CA LEU A 544 22.49 20.49 10.26
C LEU A 544 23.67 20.87 11.16
N ALA A 545 24.24 19.93 11.90
CA ALA A 545 25.45 20.13 12.70
C ALA A 545 26.64 20.53 11.82
N LYS A 546 26.81 19.90 10.65
CA LYS A 546 27.84 20.31 9.67
C LYS A 546 27.55 21.68 9.05
N MET A 547 26.28 22.05 8.81
CA MET A 547 25.92 23.39 8.31
C MET A 547 26.12 24.48 9.37
N LEU A 548 25.93 24.15 10.65
CA LEU A 548 26.24 25.05 11.77
C LEU A 548 27.74 25.36 11.82
N ASP A 549 28.59 24.38 11.48
CA ASP A 549 30.03 24.55 11.27
C ASP A 549 30.74 25.10 12.52
N MET A 550 30.48 24.46 13.66
CA MET A 550 31.07 24.80 14.95
C MET A 550 31.76 23.57 15.57
N GLY A 551 32.43 22.76 14.74
CA GLY A 551 33.08 21.52 15.15
C GLY A 551 32.41 20.26 14.59
N PRO A 552 32.97 19.08 14.88
CA PRO A 552 32.48 17.83 14.31
C PRO A 552 31.09 17.47 14.87
N PRO A 553 30.28 16.69 14.12
CA PRO A 553 28.92 16.33 14.54
C PRO A 553 28.87 15.61 15.89
N SER A 554 29.86 14.76 16.19
CA SER A 554 29.96 14.07 17.49
C SER A 554 30.03 15.06 18.65
N ASP A 555 30.84 16.11 18.51
CA ASP A 555 31.07 17.09 19.58
C ASP A 555 29.87 17.99 19.77
N ILE A 556 29.19 18.35 18.66
CA ILE A 556 27.95 19.09 18.73
C ILE A 556 26.89 18.26 19.44
N LEU A 557 26.64 17.03 19.00
CA LEU A 557 25.59 16.16 19.55
C LEU A 557 25.87 15.72 21.00
N ALA A 558 27.14 15.64 21.41
CA ALA A 558 27.53 15.44 22.80
C ALA A 558 26.95 16.50 23.75
N LEU A 559 26.73 17.73 23.27
CA LEU A 559 26.17 18.83 24.06
C LEU A 559 24.65 18.76 24.21
N ALA A 560 23.98 17.75 23.63
CA ALA A 560 22.56 17.54 23.85
C ALA A 560 22.26 17.26 25.34
N MET A 561 21.00 17.48 25.74
CA MET A 561 20.53 17.15 27.08
C MET A 561 20.74 15.66 27.35
N ASP A 562 20.25 14.82 26.44
CA ASP A 562 20.47 13.38 26.40
C ASP A 562 21.33 13.06 25.16
N PRO A 563 22.66 12.91 25.31
CA PRO A 563 23.55 12.67 24.18
C PRO A 563 23.25 11.31 23.51
N PRO A 564 23.24 11.24 22.18
CA PRO A 564 23.04 9.97 21.48
C PRO A 564 24.24 9.05 21.67
N ASP A 565 24.02 7.76 21.49
CA ASP A 565 25.09 6.76 21.52
C ASP A 565 26.07 6.95 20.35
N MET A 566 27.37 6.76 20.60
CA MET A 566 28.40 6.88 19.54
C MET A 566 28.19 5.91 18.38
N SER A 567 27.67 4.72 18.63
CA SER A 567 27.38 3.76 17.56
C SER A 567 26.25 4.29 16.66
N ASN A 568 25.27 5.01 17.20
CA ASN A 568 24.20 5.63 16.41
C ASN A 568 24.75 6.76 15.53
N ILE A 569 25.64 7.61 16.07
CA ILE A 569 26.31 8.67 15.29
C ILE A 569 27.13 8.05 14.15
N HIS A 570 27.97 7.06 14.43
CA HIS A 570 28.80 6.42 13.40
C HIS A 570 27.96 5.72 12.31
N LYS A 571 26.89 5.00 12.69
CA LYS A 571 25.95 4.39 11.74
C LYS A 571 25.29 5.46 10.85
N THR A 572 24.86 6.57 11.45
CA THR A 572 24.28 7.70 10.73
C THR A 572 25.25 8.29 9.71
N ILE A 573 26.51 8.53 10.11
CA ILE A 573 27.54 9.07 9.22
C ILE A 573 27.87 8.11 8.08
N LEU A 574 27.89 6.80 8.36
CA LEU A 574 28.04 5.79 7.31
C LEU A 574 26.90 5.86 6.29
N VAL A 575 25.64 5.94 6.76
CA VAL A 575 24.47 6.10 5.87
C VAL A 575 24.56 7.37 5.04
N LEU A 576 24.98 8.50 5.62
CA LEU A 576 25.16 9.76 4.88
C LEU A 576 26.26 9.66 3.81
N LYS A 577 27.35 8.92 4.09
CA LYS A 577 28.40 8.61 3.10
C LYS A 577 27.86 7.72 1.97
N GLU A 578 27.07 6.70 2.28
CA GLU A 578 26.46 5.79 1.30
C GLU A 578 25.43 6.48 0.40
N VAL A 579 24.62 7.38 0.97
CA VAL A 579 23.63 8.18 0.23
C VAL A 579 24.32 9.22 -0.67
N GLY A 580 25.58 9.57 -0.37
CA GLY A 580 26.38 10.55 -1.11
C GLY A 580 26.28 11.98 -0.54
N ALA A 581 25.73 12.14 0.66
CA ALA A 581 25.60 13.42 1.35
C ALA A 581 26.93 13.91 1.95
N MET A 582 27.82 12.97 2.31
CA MET A 582 29.15 13.26 2.86
C MET A 582 30.25 12.52 2.09
N LYS A 583 31.42 13.14 1.98
CA LYS A 583 32.65 12.51 1.49
C LYS A 583 33.15 11.51 2.53
N LYS A 584 33.98 10.57 2.09
CA LYS A 584 34.68 9.63 2.99
C LYS A 584 35.91 10.27 3.65
N THR A 585 36.24 11.50 3.24
CA THR A 585 37.39 12.26 3.66
C THR A 585 36.97 13.57 4.32
N ILE A 586 37.86 14.13 5.14
CA ILE A 586 37.84 15.49 5.67
C ILE A 586 39.14 16.14 5.24
N ASN A 587 39.08 17.29 4.57
CA ASN A 587 40.28 17.93 4.01
C ASN A 587 41.14 16.94 3.20
N ASP A 588 40.47 16.08 2.42
CA ASP A 588 41.06 14.99 1.62
C ASP A 588 41.75 13.85 2.39
N GLU A 589 41.66 13.82 3.72
CA GLU A 589 42.14 12.71 4.56
C GLU A 589 41.01 11.75 4.93
N TRP A 590 41.26 10.43 4.86
CA TRP A 590 40.26 9.43 5.18
C TRP A 590 39.85 9.48 6.65
N CYS A 591 38.55 9.70 6.90
CA CYS A 591 37.99 9.72 8.23
C CYS A 591 36.81 8.75 8.31
N VAL A 592 36.81 7.87 9.30
CA VAL A 592 35.69 6.94 9.53
C VAL A 592 34.55 7.65 10.24
N SER A 593 34.86 8.45 11.25
CA SER A 593 33.90 9.05 12.18
C SER A 593 33.30 10.40 11.76
N ASP A 594 33.78 11.02 10.67
CA ASP A 594 33.20 12.26 10.09
C ASP A 594 33.57 12.34 8.59
N GLY A 595 33.13 13.39 7.87
CA GLY A 595 33.35 13.62 6.44
C GLY A 595 32.91 15.01 5.98
N ASP A 596 33.47 15.51 4.88
CA ASP A 596 33.06 16.79 4.30
C ASP A 596 31.71 16.70 3.61
N VAL A 597 30.85 17.71 3.78
CA VAL A 597 29.52 17.73 3.16
C VAL A 597 29.65 17.97 1.66
N THR A 598 29.04 17.09 0.86
CA THR A 598 29.01 17.23 -0.60
C THR A 598 28.02 18.32 -1.04
N TYR A 599 28.07 18.72 -2.31
CA TYR A 599 27.01 19.59 -2.87
C TYR A 599 25.60 18.97 -2.72
N LEU A 600 25.49 17.65 -2.92
CA LEU A 600 24.25 16.90 -2.69
C LEU A 600 23.81 16.99 -1.22
N GLY A 601 24.74 16.81 -0.27
CA GLY A 601 24.47 16.94 1.16
C GLY A 601 24.03 18.34 1.58
N ARG A 602 24.59 19.40 0.98
CA ARG A 602 24.15 20.78 1.21
C ARG A 602 22.71 21.01 0.76
N ILE A 603 22.32 20.46 -0.38
CA ILE A 603 20.93 20.51 -0.86
C ILE A 603 20.02 19.73 0.11
N MET A 604 20.39 18.50 0.48
CA MET A 604 19.63 17.68 1.42
C MET A 604 19.37 18.40 2.76
N ALA A 605 20.36 19.11 3.29
CA ALA A 605 20.22 19.87 4.55
C ALA A 605 19.23 21.04 4.45
N LYS A 606 19.11 21.66 3.26
CA LYS A 606 18.22 22.81 3.01
C LYS A 606 16.79 22.40 2.67
N LEU A 607 16.57 21.18 2.20
CA LEU A 607 15.24 20.68 1.86
C LEU A 607 14.53 20.15 3.11
N PRO A 608 13.22 20.42 3.27
CA PRO A 608 12.43 19.89 4.38
C PRO A 608 12.01 18.43 4.12
N LEU A 609 12.91 17.58 3.63
CA LEU A 609 12.64 16.21 3.18
C LEU A 609 13.61 15.22 3.83
N ASP A 610 13.28 13.94 3.77
CA ASP A 610 14.22 12.86 4.07
C ASP A 610 15.42 12.87 3.09
N VAL A 611 16.58 12.40 3.53
CA VAL A 611 17.80 12.40 2.70
C VAL A 611 17.66 11.55 1.44
N ARG A 612 16.96 10.41 1.49
CA ARG A 612 16.71 9.55 0.32
C ARG A 612 15.69 10.17 -0.63
N ILE A 613 14.66 10.81 -0.08
CA ILE A 613 13.68 11.56 -0.88
C ILE A 613 14.35 12.76 -1.57
N SER A 614 15.28 13.44 -0.91
CA SER A 614 16.08 14.50 -1.52
C SER A 614 16.99 13.97 -2.64
N LYS A 615 17.57 12.77 -2.46
CA LYS A 615 18.33 12.08 -3.51
C LYS A 615 17.46 11.75 -4.73
N LEU A 616 16.20 11.38 -4.54
CA LEU A 616 15.23 11.15 -5.62
C LEU A 616 15.13 12.37 -6.54
N ILE A 617 14.98 13.57 -5.98
CA ILE A 617 14.90 14.82 -6.73
C ILE A 617 16.16 15.02 -7.59
N MET A 618 17.33 14.78 -7.01
CA MET A 618 18.61 14.98 -7.68
C MET A 618 18.87 13.95 -8.79
N LEU A 619 18.47 12.69 -8.58
CA LEU A 619 18.47 11.69 -9.64
C LEU A 619 17.48 12.10 -10.75
N GLY A 620 16.30 12.60 -10.40
CA GLY A 620 15.35 13.19 -11.34
C GLY A 620 15.96 14.28 -12.21
N TYR A 621 16.71 15.21 -11.61
CA TYR A 621 17.43 16.25 -12.33
C TYR A 621 18.44 15.67 -13.33
N ILE A 622 19.20 14.64 -12.93
CA ILE A 622 20.21 13.99 -13.78
C ILE A 622 19.57 13.25 -14.96
N TYR A 623 18.48 12.53 -14.72
CA TYR A 623 17.80 11.70 -15.74
C TYR A 623 16.78 12.47 -16.60
N GLY A 624 16.61 13.78 -16.39
CA GLY A 624 15.71 14.63 -17.17
C GLY A 624 14.24 14.62 -16.72
N TYR A 625 13.94 14.11 -15.51
CA TYR A 625 12.60 14.04 -14.90
C TYR A 625 12.55 14.80 -13.57
N PHE A 626 13.08 16.02 -13.58
CA PHE A 626 13.20 16.85 -12.38
C PHE A 626 11.84 17.18 -11.77
N ASP A 627 10.87 17.61 -12.60
CA ASP A 627 9.56 18.04 -12.12
C ASP A 627 8.74 16.89 -11.54
N GLU A 628 8.73 15.74 -12.23
CA GLU A 628 8.12 14.51 -11.76
C GLU A 628 8.71 14.06 -10.43
N SER A 629 10.03 14.15 -10.28
CA SER A 629 10.72 13.73 -9.06
C SER A 629 10.44 14.67 -7.88
N ILE A 630 10.28 15.99 -8.12
CA ILE A 630 9.82 16.93 -7.10
C ILE A 630 8.39 16.59 -6.67
N ILE A 631 7.49 16.30 -7.61
CA ILE A 631 6.10 15.92 -7.30
C ILE A 631 6.06 14.62 -6.51
N MET A 632 6.80 13.59 -6.92
CA MET A 632 6.89 12.33 -6.18
C MET A 632 7.47 12.56 -4.78
N ALA A 633 8.55 13.32 -4.65
CA ALA A 633 9.17 13.63 -3.37
C ALA A 633 8.23 14.38 -2.41
N ALA A 634 7.50 15.37 -2.93
CA ALA A 634 6.50 16.09 -2.17
C ALA A 634 5.33 15.17 -1.76
N ALA A 635 4.88 14.29 -2.66
CA ALA A 635 3.79 13.36 -2.39
C ALA A 635 4.16 12.30 -1.34
N MET A 636 5.41 11.84 -1.31
CA MET A 636 5.90 10.94 -0.26
C MET A 636 6.01 11.62 1.11
N SER A 637 6.10 12.95 1.14
CA SER A 637 6.20 13.74 2.37
C SER A 637 4.83 14.18 2.90
N VAL A 638 3.84 14.35 2.01
CA VAL A 638 2.46 14.68 2.38
C VAL A 638 1.70 13.39 2.72
N LYS A 639 1.06 13.36 3.89
CA LYS A 639 0.28 12.19 4.34
C LYS A 639 -1.11 12.18 3.68
N ASN A 640 -1.61 10.98 3.38
CA ASN A 640 -3.01 10.71 3.00
C ASN A 640 -3.52 11.39 1.70
N VAL A 641 -2.72 11.45 0.62
CA VAL A 641 -3.20 11.94 -0.69
C VAL A 641 -4.41 11.14 -1.18
N PHE A 642 -4.34 9.80 -1.07
CA PHE A 642 -5.48 8.92 -1.25
C PHE A 642 -6.23 8.75 0.07
N ASN A 643 -7.56 8.87 0.00
CA ASN A 643 -8.47 8.52 1.06
C ASN A 643 -8.66 7.01 1.10
N SER A 644 -8.73 6.44 2.30
CA SER A 644 -9.19 5.07 2.49
C SER A 644 -10.34 5.08 3.49
N PRO A 645 -11.57 5.36 3.02
CA PRO A 645 -12.74 5.43 3.89
C PRO A 645 -12.92 4.09 4.60
N PHE A 646 -13.31 4.15 5.88
CA PHE A 646 -13.46 2.97 6.75
C PHE A 646 -14.29 1.85 6.11
N ARG A 647 -15.32 2.18 5.31
CA ARG A 647 -16.25 1.21 4.71
C ARG A 647 -16.01 0.89 3.23
N GLU A 648 -15.18 1.66 2.53
CA GLU A 648 -15.02 1.57 1.06
C GLU A 648 -13.58 1.23 0.66
N LYS A 649 -12.88 0.47 1.52
CA LYS A 649 -11.45 0.13 1.36
C LYS A 649 -11.13 -0.52 0.01
N LEU A 650 -12.00 -1.42 -0.48
CA LEU A 650 -11.78 -2.09 -1.78
C LEU A 650 -11.88 -1.12 -2.96
N ASN A 651 -12.88 -0.24 -2.96
CA ASN A 651 -13.05 0.76 -4.02
C ASN A 651 -11.92 1.78 -4.02
N ALA A 652 -11.46 2.20 -2.84
CA ALA A 652 -10.30 3.07 -2.68
C ALA A 652 -9.02 2.42 -3.24
N TYR A 653 -8.80 1.13 -2.95
CA TYR A 653 -7.69 0.36 -3.53
C TYR A 653 -7.78 0.30 -5.06
N ASN A 654 -8.95 -0.03 -5.60
CA ASN A 654 -9.17 -0.11 -7.05
C ASN A 654 -8.89 1.23 -7.74
N SER A 655 -9.39 2.33 -7.16
CA SER A 655 -9.12 3.66 -7.69
C SER A 655 -7.63 3.97 -7.69
N LYS A 656 -6.91 3.62 -6.62
CA LYS A 656 -5.45 3.85 -6.53
C LYS A 656 -4.67 3.03 -7.56
N LEU A 657 -5.10 1.78 -7.79
CA LEU A 657 -4.51 0.91 -8.80
C LEU A 657 -4.70 1.47 -10.22
N THR A 658 -5.88 2.03 -10.52
CA THR A 658 -6.12 2.76 -11.78
C THR A 658 -5.14 3.92 -11.95
N TRP A 659 -4.85 4.69 -10.89
CA TRP A 659 -3.87 5.78 -10.95
C TRP A 659 -2.43 5.29 -11.12
N ALA A 660 -2.11 4.08 -10.67
CA ALA A 660 -0.80 3.48 -10.88
C ALA A 660 -0.55 3.10 -12.34
N ASP A 661 -1.60 2.96 -13.17
CA ASP A 661 -1.48 2.77 -14.63
C ASP A 661 -0.50 1.65 -15.01
N GLY A 662 -0.66 0.46 -14.41
CA GLY A 662 0.20 -0.71 -14.67
C GLY A 662 1.60 -0.62 -14.08
N SER A 663 2.01 0.54 -13.58
CA SER A 663 3.36 0.76 -13.06
C SER A 663 3.65 0.08 -11.73
N THR A 664 2.63 -0.41 -11.01
CA THR A 664 2.79 -0.98 -9.65
C THR A 664 3.58 -0.10 -8.69
N SER A 665 3.47 1.22 -8.84
CA SER A 665 4.17 2.19 -8.00
C SER A 665 3.21 3.18 -7.37
N ASP A 666 3.16 3.21 -6.04
CA ASP A 666 2.41 4.23 -5.29
C ASP A 666 2.91 5.65 -5.64
N CYS A 667 4.22 5.82 -5.85
CA CYS A 667 4.82 7.11 -6.20
C CYS A 667 4.30 7.62 -7.55
N ILE A 668 4.17 6.73 -8.54
CA ILE A 668 3.63 7.06 -9.86
C ILE A 668 2.12 7.31 -9.77
N ALA A 669 1.39 6.56 -8.95
CA ALA A 669 -0.03 6.83 -8.69
C ALA A 669 -0.25 8.24 -8.13
N PHE A 670 0.57 8.67 -7.16
CA PHE A 670 0.52 10.03 -6.63
C PHE A 670 0.88 11.10 -7.68
N LEU A 671 1.89 10.84 -8.50
CA LEU A 671 2.30 11.72 -9.60
C LEU A 671 1.16 11.94 -10.60
N ASN A 672 0.52 10.85 -11.04
CA ASN A 672 -0.54 10.87 -12.05
C ASN A 672 -1.77 11.63 -11.54
N VAL A 673 -2.24 11.33 -10.33
CA VAL A 673 -3.42 12.02 -9.77
C VAL A 673 -3.19 13.51 -9.58
N TYR A 674 -1.99 13.90 -9.13
CA TYR A 674 -1.61 15.31 -8.99
C TYR A 674 -1.56 16.02 -10.34
N LYS A 675 -0.91 15.42 -11.36
CA LYS A 675 -0.82 15.99 -12.71
C LYS A 675 -2.20 16.23 -13.30
N VAL A 676 -3.11 15.25 -13.20
CA VAL A 676 -4.48 15.38 -13.71
C VAL A 676 -5.26 16.45 -12.93
N TRP A 677 -5.24 16.42 -11.60
CA TRP A 677 -5.92 17.41 -10.78
C TRP A 677 -5.44 18.85 -11.05
N ASN A 678 -4.12 19.05 -11.13
CA ASN A 678 -3.52 20.36 -11.42
C ASN A 678 -3.88 20.83 -12.84
N HIS A 679 -3.87 19.93 -13.82
CA HIS A 679 -4.30 20.25 -15.18
C HIS A 679 -5.78 20.68 -15.23
N LEU A 680 -6.68 19.94 -14.57
CA LEU A 680 -8.10 20.29 -14.47
C LEU A 680 -8.32 21.64 -13.75
N ARG A 681 -7.53 21.95 -12.72
CA ARG A 681 -7.55 23.27 -12.07
C ARG A 681 -7.13 24.39 -13.02
N LYS A 682 -6.05 24.20 -13.79
CA LYS A 682 -5.56 25.18 -14.78
C LYS A 682 -6.58 25.42 -15.90
N LEU A 683 -7.34 24.40 -16.30
CA LEU A 683 -8.43 24.52 -17.26
C LEU A 683 -9.72 25.14 -16.68
N ASN A 684 -9.71 25.55 -15.41
CA ASN A 684 -10.89 26.02 -14.69
C ASN A 684 -12.07 25.02 -14.78
N TYR A 685 -11.80 23.71 -14.69
CA TYR A 685 -12.86 22.68 -14.72
C TYR A 685 -13.76 22.76 -13.47
N PHE A 686 -13.19 23.13 -12.31
CA PHE A 686 -13.90 23.19 -11.03
C PHE A 686 -14.59 24.55 -10.76
N LYS A 687 -15.40 25.05 -11.70
CA LYS A 687 -16.08 26.36 -11.54
C LYS A 687 -17.19 26.35 -10.50
N GLN A 688 -17.89 25.22 -10.36
CA GLN A 688 -19.01 25.11 -9.44
C GLN A 688 -18.52 24.86 -8.01
N PRO A 689 -19.05 25.58 -7.00
CA PRO A 689 -18.70 25.32 -5.62
C PRO A 689 -19.02 23.86 -5.26
N GLY A 690 -18.00 23.12 -4.81
CA GLY A 690 -18.12 21.71 -4.45
C GLY A 690 -17.78 20.70 -5.56
N SER A 691 -17.62 21.10 -6.82
CA SER A 691 -17.28 20.16 -7.91
C SER A 691 -15.90 19.52 -7.73
N GLU A 692 -14.94 20.27 -7.18
CA GLU A 692 -13.61 19.74 -6.82
C GLU A 692 -13.72 18.66 -5.73
N GLY A 693 -14.58 18.89 -4.73
CA GLY A 693 -14.86 17.92 -3.68
C GLY A 693 -15.55 16.66 -4.20
N GLN A 694 -16.46 16.79 -5.16
CA GLN A 694 -17.13 15.65 -5.80
C GLN A 694 -16.17 14.81 -6.63
N TRP A 695 -15.29 15.46 -7.42
CA TRP A 695 -14.22 14.78 -8.15
C TRP A 695 -13.31 14.01 -7.19
N ALA A 696 -12.90 14.66 -6.10
CA ALA A 696 -12.04 14.05 -5.11
C ALA A 696 -12.68 12.85 -4.40
N ARG A 697 -13.98 12.94 -4.05
CA ARG A 697 -14.74 11.81 -3.50
C ARG A 697 -14.83 10.64 -4.48
N ARG A 698 -15.08 10.91 -5.76
CA ARG A 698 -15.18 9.87 -6.81
C ARG A 698 -13.88 9.06 -6.96
N PHE A 699 -12.73 9.72 -6.86
CA PHE A 699 -11.41 9.10 -7.03
C PHE A 699 -10.69 8.79 -5.72
N TYR A 700 -11.41 8.83 -4.59
CA TYR A 700 -10.87 8.57 -3.26
C TYR A 700 -9.59 9.36 -2.98
N VAL A 701 -9.58 10.65 -3.27
CA VAL A 701 -8.45 11.55 -3.01
C VAL A 701 -8.87 12.70 -2.10
N GLN A 702 -7.92 13.26 -1.36
CA GLN A 702 -8.20 14.37 -0.45
C GLN A 702 -7.79 15.71 -1.08
N VAL A 703 -8.77 16.60 -1.31
CA VAL A 703 -8.51 17.94 -1.88
C VAL A 703 -7.51 18.71 -1.03
N ARG A 704 -7.63 18.63 0.29
CA ARG A 704 -6.73 19.33 1.21
C ARG A 704 -5.29 18.83 1.08
N ALA A 705 -5.09 17.51 1.00
CA ALA A 705 -3.77 16.92 0.78
C ALA A 705 -3.19 17.27 -0.60
N LEU A 706 -4.02 17.32 -1.65
CA LEU A 706 -3.58 17.76 -2.98
C LEU A 706 -3.15 19.24 -3.01
N ARG A 707 -3.84 20.11 -2.26
CA ARG A 707 -3.44 21.51 -2.09
C ARG A 707 -2.14 21.65 -1.29
N GLU A 708 -2.01 20.91 -0.20
CA GLU A 708 -0.75 20.86 0.57
C GLU A 708 0.42 20.33 -0.27
N LEU A 709 0.16 19.32 -1.12
CA LEU A 709 1.11 18.80 -2.09
C LEU A 709 1.52 19.87 -3.11
N ASP A 710 0.57 20.60 -3.69
CA ASP A 710 0.84 21.71 -4.62
C ASP A 710 1.69 22.81 -3.97
N ASP A 711 1.35 23.20 -2.74
CA ASP A 711 2.12 24.18 -1.98
C ASP A 711 3.57 23.67 -1.74
N LEU A 712 3.74 22.39 -1.42
CA LEU A 712 5.07 21.78 -1.20
C LEU A 712 5.87 21.67 -2.48
N VAL A 713 5.24 21.30 -3.58
CA VAL A 713 5.88 21.30 -4.90
C VAL A 713 6.38 22.70 -5.25
N ARG A 714 5.56 23.74 -5.03
CA ARG A 714 5.98 25.13 -5.29
C ARG A 714 7.12 25.58 -4.38
N GLU A 715 7.06 25.24 -3.09
CA GLU A 715 8.14 25.56 -2.15
C GLU A 715 9.45 24.86 -2.52
N LEU A 716 9.39 23.56 -2.85
CA LEU A 716 10.57 22.80 -3.26
C LEU A 716 11.18 23.37 -4.54
N ARG A 717 10.36 23.69 -5.55
CA ARG A 717 10.83 24.37 -6.76
C ARG A 717 11.54 25.69 -6.42
N ALA A 718 10.93 26.55 -5.58
CA ALA A 718 11.53 27.82 -5.19
C ALA A 718 12.84 27.65 -4.38
N ARG A 719 12.93 26.64 -3.51
CA ARG A 719 14.17 26.31 -2.78
C ARG A 719 15.25 25.83 -3.74
N LEU A 720 14.92 24.94 -4.68
CA LEU A 720 15.86 24.37 -5.65
C LEU A 720 16.35 25.41 -6.67
N SER A 721 15.47 26.30 -7.14
CA SER A 721 15.86 27.40 -8.05
C SER A 721 16.85 28.38 -7.40
N ARG A 722 16.72 28.66 -6.09
CA ARG A 722 17.70 29.47 -5.36
C ARG A 722 19.09 28.83 -5.28
N GLU A 723 19.18 27.50 -5.43
CA GLU A 723 20.44 26.76 -5.49
C GLU A 723 20.96 26.58 -6.94
N GLY A 724 20.33 27.22 -7.92
CA GLY A 724 20.69 27.15 -9.33
C GLY A 724 20.17 25.91 -10.06
N LEU A 725 19.17 25.21 -9.51
CA LEU A 725 18.53 24.06 -10.15
C LEU A 725 17.18 24.47 -10.74
N GLU A 726 17.13 24.58 -12.07
CA GLU A 726 15.92 24.99 -12.80
C GLU A 726 15.29 23.84 -13.57
N ILE A 727 13.99 23.97 -13.84
CA ILE A 727 13.25 23.03 -14.69
C ILE A 727 13.62 23.33 -16.14
N ASN A 728 14.54 22.55 -16.69
CA ASN A 728 14.93 22.66 -18.09
C ASN A 728 13.81 22.12 -18.98
N ALA A 729 13.31 22.93 -19.91
CA ALA A 729 12.31 22.54 -20.91
C ALA A 729 12.90 21.70 -22.07
N VAL A 730 14.03 21.03 -21.85
CA VAL A 730 14.68 20.19 -22.86
C VAL A 730 13.78 18.98 -23.12
N PRO A 731 13.53 18.59 -24.39
CA PRO A 731 12.79 17.39 -24.71
C PRO A 731 13.39 16.18 -23.99
N SER A 732 12.54 15.35 -23.38
CA SER A 732 13.00 14.14 -22.70
C SER A 732 13.84 13.29 -23.65
N PRO A 733 15.03 12.82 -23.24
CA PRO A 733 15.84 11.93 -24.06
C PRO A 733 15.25 10.52 -24.19
N TRP A 734 14.13 10.23 -23.50
CA TRP A 734 13.52 8.92 -23.40
C TRP A 734 12.21 8.82 -24.18
N ALA A 735 11.93 7.65 -24.76
CA ALA A 735 10.67 7.39 -25.43
C ALA A 735 9.51 7.27 -24.42
N LYS A 736 8.26 7.48 -24.88
CA LYS A 736 7.06 7.49 -24.02
C LYS A 736 6.86 6.19 -23.22
N HIS A 737 7.23 5.04 -23.78
CA HIS A 737 7.11 3.73 -23.11
C HIS A 737 8.23 3.48 -22.08
N GLU A 738 9.36 4.19 -22.19
CA GLU A 738 10.50 4.06 -21.28
C GLU A 738 10.34 4.90 -20.00
N ILE A 739 9.48 5.92 -20.01
CA ILE A 739 9.30 6.87 -18.91
C ILE A 739 9.04 6.15 -17.59
N THR A 740 8.11 5.19 -17.57
CA THR A 740 7.76 4.42 -16.37
C THR A 740 8.96 3.65 -15.82
N LEU A 741 9.78 3.08 -16.70
CA LEU A 741 11.01 2.37 -16.31
C LEU A 741 12.04 3.33 -15.72
N VAL A 742 12.25 4.49 -16.35
CA VAL A 742 13.19 5.51 -15.86
C VAL A 742 12.78 6.04 -14.50
N LEU A 743 11.49 6.33 -14.29
CA LEU A 743 10.99 6.74 -12.97
C LEU A 743 11.22 5.65 -11.91
N LYS A 744 11.02 4.36 -12.25
CA LYS A 744 11.33 3.24 -11.37
C LYS A 744 12.83 3.13 -11.06
N LEU A 745 13.70 3.37 -12.04
CA LEU A 745 15.16 3.40 -11.83
C LEU A 745 15.58 4.54 -10.89
N ILE A 746 15.00 5.73 -11.05
CA ILE A 746 15.22 6.88 -10.16
C ILE A 746 14.80 6.53 -8.73
N ILE A 747 13.61 5.92 -8.55
CA ILE A 747 13.13 5.46 -7.25
C ILE A 747 14.09 4.41 -6.66
N ALA A 748 14.46 3.39 -7.42
CA ALA A 748 15.38 2.34 -6.95
C ALA A 748 16.72 2.95 -6.49
N GLY A 749 17.34 3.81 -7.31
CA GLY A 749 18.60 4.47 -6.98
C GLY A 749 18.55 5.40 -5.76
N ALA A 750 17.39 6.02 -5.51
CA ALA A 750 17.18 6.88 -4.34
C ALA A 750 17.09 6.08 -3.04
N PHE A 751 16.43 4.92 -3.07
CA PHE A 751 16.15 4.09 -1.90
C PHE A 751 17.14 2.94 -1.69
N TYR A 752 18.17 2.78 -2.53
CA TYR A 752 19.26 1.84 -2.28
C TYR A 752 19.87 2.02 -0.88
N PRO A 753 20.16 0.94 -0.11
CA PRO A 753 20.01 -0.49 -0.45
C PRO A 753 18.71 -1.14 0.06
N GLN A 754 17.64 -0.37 0.29
CA GLN A 754 16.37 -0.86 0.87
C GLN A 754 15.53 -1.66 -0.13
N TYR A 755 16.06 -2.81 -0.54
CA TYR A 755 15.43 -3.72 -1.47
C TYR A 755 14.91 -4.95 -0.76
N PHE A 756 13.80 -5.44 -1.28
CA PHE A 756 13.18 -6.65 -0.80
C PHE A 756 13.04 -7.62 -1.97
N VAL A 757 13.26 -8.89 -1.69
CA VAL A 757 13.20 -9.97 -2.67
C VAL A 757 12.07 -10.92 -2.33
N HIS A 758 11.50 -11.53 -3.35
CA HIS A 758 10.56 -12.62 -3.18
C HIS A 758 11.30 -13.83 -2.59
N SER A 759 10.75 -14.45 -1.54
CA SER A 759 11.26 -15.76 -1.12
C SER A 759 10.67 -16.81 -2.04
N SER A 760 11.52 -17.40 -2.87
CA SER A 760 11.22 -18.63 -3.60
C SER A 760 11.38 -19.80 -2.62
N VAL A 761 10.30 -20.17 -1.94
CA VAL A 761 10.20 -21.54 -1.41
C VAL A 761 9.85 -22.42 -2.61
N ASP A 762 10.81 -23.27 -2.96
CA ASP A 762 10.77 -24.44 -3.85
C ASP A 762 10.49 -24.26 -5.37
N GLU A 763 11.32 -24.98 -6.13
CA GLU A 763 11.44 -25.06 -7.60
C GLU A 763 10.20 -25.68 -8.31
N CYS A 764 8.97 -25.56 -7.79
CA CYS A 764 7.79 -26.26 -8.33
C CYS A 764 6.46 -25.45 -8.31
N ARG A 765 6.50 -24.11 -8.49
CA ARG A 765 5.34 -23.22 -8.28
C ARG A 765 4.11 -23.45 -9.15
N GLU A 766 4.22 -23.50 -10.49
CA GLU A 766 3.01 -23.60 -11.33
C GLU A 766 2.30 -24.95 -11.17
N ARG A 767 3.07 -26.04 -11.06
CA ARG A 767 2.52 -27.39 -10.89
C ARG A 767 1.75 -27.55 -9.58
N GLU A 768 2.28 -27.00 -8.49
CA GLU A 768 1.60 -26.99 -7.20
C GLU A 768 0.39 -26.06 -7.18
N ALA A 769 0.49 -24.89 -7.83
CA ALA A 769 -0.63 -23.96 -7.96
C ALA A 769 -1.80 -24.56 -8.74
N VAL A 770 -1.52 -25.20 -9.88
CA VAL A 770 -2.51 -25.92 -10.70
C VAL A 770 -3.10 -27.10 -9.91
N ARG A 771 -2.27 -27.86 -9.19
CA ARG A 771 -2.75 -28.96 -8.33
C ARG A 771 -3.66 -28.44 -7.21
N ALA A 772 -3.30 -27.33 -6.56
CA ALA A 772 -4.09 -26.73 -5.50
C ALA A 772 -5.47 -26.24 -5.98
N LEU A 773 -5.57 -25.91 -7.27
CA LEU A 773 -6.77 -25.47 -7.99
C LEU A 773 -7.48 -26.58 -8.78
N GLY A 774 -7.12 -27.84 -8.59
CA GLY A 774 -7.81 -28.96 -9.24
C GLY A 774 -7.66 -28.97 -10.77
N GLY A 775 -6.54 -28.48 -11.31
CA GLY A 775 -6.29 -28.40 -12.75
C GLY A 775 -6.67 -27.06 -13.38
N LEU A 776 -7.31 -26.15 -12.63
CA LEU A 776 -7.70 -24.83 -13.15
C LEU A 776 -6.50 -23.88 -13.25
N ASN A 777 -6.54 -22.99 -14.26
CA ASN A 777 -5.45 -22.04 -14.51
C ASN A 777 -5.29 -21.05 -13.32
N PRO A 778 -4.12 -20.99 -12.67
CA PRO A 778 -3.87 -20.16 -11.48
C PRO A 778 -3.88 -18.66 -11.75
N ARG A 779 -3.69 -18.21 -12.99
CA ARG A 779 -3.71 -16.78 -13.37
C ARG A 779 -5.12 -16.17 -13.36
N ARG A 780 -6.15 -17.01 -13.41
CA ARG A 780 -7.56 -16.58 -13.47
C ARG A 780 -8.46 -17.29 -12.46
N SER A 781 -7.91 -18.17 -11.63
CA SER A 781 -8.68 -19.00 -10.71
C SER A 781 -8.25 -18.82 -9.27
N LEU A 782 -9.24 -18.86 -8.38
CA LEU A 782 -9.13 -18.71 -6.94
C LEU A 782 -9.97 -19.79 -6.26
N TYR A 783 -9.80 -19.97 -4.95
CA TYR A 783 -10.66 -20.89 -4.20
C TYR A 783 -11.06 -20.38 -2.83
N PHE A 784 -12.27 -20.73 -2.38
CA PHE A 784 -12.71 -20.64 -1.00
C PHE A 784 -12.60 -21.98 -0.28
N THR A 785 -12.56 -21.91 1.05
CA THR A 785 -12.62 -23.06 1.96
C THR A 785 -13.66 -22.79 3.06
N GLY A 786 -13.95 -23.81 3.88
CA GLY A 786 -14.86 -23.65 5.03
C GLY A 786 -16.33 -23.95 4.75
N TRP A 787 -16.64 -24.64 3.65
CA TRP A 787 -18.00 -25.12 3.39
C TRP A 787 -18.42 -26.21 4.39
N PRO A 788 -19.67 -26.24 4.90
CA PRO A 788 -20.12 -27.23 5.88
C PRO A 788 -20.17 -28.64 5.27
N THR A 789 -19.76 -29.65 6.05
CA THR A 789 -19.62 -31.04 5.58
C THR A 789 -20.95 -31.73 5.24
N HIS A 790 -22.06 -31.25 5.80
CA HIS A 790 -23.39 -31.85 5.70
C HIS A 790 -24.29 -31.12 4.70
N GLN A 791 -23.78 -30.09 3.99
CA GLN A 791 -24.54 -29.29 3.03
C GLN A 791 -24.01 -29.54 1.60
N PRO A 792 -24.87 -29.85 0.62
CA PRO A 792 -24.45 -30.02 -0.78
C PRO A 792 -24.01 -28.68 -1.39
N LEU A 793 -22.94 -28.69 -2.20
CA LEU A 793 -22.34 -27.47 -2.78
C LEU A 793 -23.07 -27.00 -4.05
N ALA A 794 -23.50 -27.94 -4.90
CA ALA A 794 -24.01 -27.65 -6.24
C ALA A 794 -25.20 -26.65 -6.28
N PRO A 795 -26.21 -26.73 -5.39
CA PRO A 795 -27.34 -25.80 -5.41
C PRO A 795 -26.97 -24.34 -5.09
N TYR A 796 -25.83 -24.10 -4.43
CA TYR A 796 -25.43 -22.76 -3.96
C TYR A 796 -24.49 -22.03 -4.92
N ALA A 797 -24.07 -22.64 -6.03
CA ALA A 797 -23.19 -22.01 -7.02
C ALA A 797 -23.70 -20.62 -7.49
N PRO A 798 -25.00 -20.45 -7.84
CA PRO A 798 -25.54 -19.16 -8.24
C PRO A 798 -25.57 -18.14 -7.10
N ALA A 799 -25.84 -18.57 -5.87
CA ALA A 799 -25.82 -17.70 -4.69
C ALA A 799 -24.41 -17.19 -4.38
N ILE A 800 -23.39 -18.05 -4.49
CA ILE A 800 -21.98 -17.69 -4.34
C ILE A 800 -21.57 -16.71 -5.44
N ARG A 801 -21.90 -17.00 -6.71
CA ARG A 801 -21.65 -16.09 -7.85
C ARG A 801 -22.26 -14.71 -7.64
N ASN A 802 -23.54 -14.66 -7.25
CA ASN A 802 -24.24 -13.39 -6.99
C ASN A 802 -23.63 -12.61 -5.83
N THR A 803 -23.20 -13.30 -4.77
CA THR A 803 -22.52 -12.68 -3.63
C THR A 803 -21.18 -12.09 -4.05
N VAL A 804 -20.37 -12.84 -4.80
CA VAL A 804 -19.08 -12.35 -5.33
C VAL A 804 -19.29 -11.17 -6.29
N ARG A 805 -20.26 -11.25 -7.19
CA ARG A 805 -20.62 -10.16 -8.12
C ARG A 805 -21.02 -8.88 -7.39
N ARG A 806 -21.82 -9.00 -6.33
CA ARG A 806 -22.24 -7.85 -5.50
C ARG A 806 -21.08 -7.21 -4.74
N LEU A 807 -20.16 -8.02 -4.22
CA LEU A 807 -19.07 -7.54 -3.34
C LEU A 807 -17.83 -7.07 -4.12
N LEU A 808 -17.49 -7.72 -5.24
CA LEU A 808 -16.29 -7.44 -6.03
C LEU A 808 -16.58 -6.67 -7.33
N GLY A 809 -17.83 -6.72 -7.82
CA GLY A 809 -18.23 -6.12 -9.10
C GLY A 809 -17.91 -6.97 -10.33
N ASP A 810 -17.19 -8.08 -10.17
CA ASP A 810 -16.77 -8.99 -11.24
C ASP A 810 -17.59 -10.29 -11.21
N ASP A 811 -17.76 -10.94 -12.37
CA ASP A 811 -18.62 -12.12 -12.52
C ASP A 811 -17.82 -13.43 -12.71
N PRO A 812 -17.62 -14.24 -11.66
CA PRO A 812 -16.89 -15.50 -11.78
C PRO A 812 -17.78 -16.67 -12.19
N ARG A 813 -17.16 -17.66 -12.84
CA ARG A 813 -17.66 -19.03 -12.88
C ARG A 813 -17.35 -19.72 -11.55
N VAL A 814 -18.34 -20.40 -10.97
CA VAL A 814 -18.19 -21.17 -9.73
C VAL A 814 -18.15 -22.66 -10.06
N SER A 815 -17.10 -23.35 -9.64
CA SER A 815 -16.99 -24.81 -9.74
C SER A 815 -16.58 -25.43 -8.42
N PHE A 816 -16.75 -26.75 -8.30
CA PHE A 816 -16.52 -27.49 -7.07
C PHE A 816 -15.72 -28.74 -7.36
N ASP A 817 -14.84 -29.11 -6.45
CA ASP A 817 -14.23 -30.43 -6.42
C ASP A 817 -14.92 -31.28 -5.36
N ILE A 818 -15.47 -32.41 -5.81
CA ILE A 818 -16.24 -33.37 -5.02
C ILE A 818 -15.37 -33.94 -3.87
N GLY A 819 -14.05 -33.99 -4.04
CA GLY A 819 -13.11 -34.49 -3.03
C GLY A 819 -12.57 -33.46 -2.04
N SER A 820 -12.35 -32.20 -2.43
CA SER A 820 -11.61 -31.22 -1.60
C SER A 820 -12.44 -30.17 -0.87
N ARG A 821 -13.78 -30.13 -1.07
CA ARG A 821 -14.70 -29.14 -0.45
C ARG A 821 -14.28 -27.67 -0.70
N LYS A 822 -13.48 -27.46 -1.74
CA LYS A 822 -13.06 -26.14 -2.20
C LYS A 822 -14.10 -25.64 -3.20
N VAL A 823 -14.43 -24.36 -3.09
CA VAL A 823 -15.23 -23.65 -4.09
C VAL A 823 -14.28 -22.87 -4.96
N PHE A 824 -14.15 -23.23 -6.22
CA PHE A 824 -13.30 -22.52 -7.17
C PHE A 824 -14.07 -21.38 -7.84
N LEU A 825 -13.41 -20.24 -7.96
CA LEU A 825 -13.84 -19.13 -8.77
C LEU A 825 -12.91 -19.04 -9.98
N THR A 826 -13.44 -19.05 -11.19
CA THR A 826 -12.68 -18.85 -12.43
C THR A 826 -13.25 -17.66 -13.19
N TYR A 827 -12.43 -16.68 -13.48
CA TYR A 827 -12.84 -15.50 -14.25
C TYR A 827 -12.58 -15.71 -15.75
N SER A 828 -13.51 -15.26 -16.58
CA SER A 828 -13.37 -15.23 -18.04
C SER A 828 -12.49 -14.06 -18.47
N ASP A 829 -11.69 -14.25 -19.51
CA ASP A 829 -10.90 -13.16 -20.08
C ASP A 829 -11.85 -12.19 -20.79
N GLY A 830 -11.90 -10.93 -20.34
CA GLY A 830 -12.79 -9.91 -20.88
C GLY A 830 -12.35 -9.37 -22.25
N SER A 831 -11.29 -9.92 -22.84
CA SER A 831 -10.74 -9.47 -24.12
C SER A 831 -11.51 -10.09 -25.29
N ASN A 832 -12.18 -9.22 -26.05
CA ASN A 832 -12.58 -9.52 -27.42
C ASN A 832 -11.31 -9.91 -28.23
N GLU A 833 -11.07 -11.21 -28.46
CA GLU A 833 -9.98 -11.72 -29.32
C GLU A 833 -10.04 -11.25 -30.79
N THR A 834 -10.97 -10.37 -31.15
CA THR A 834 -11.11 -9.84 -32.52
C THR A 834 -10.41 -8.49 -32.76
N LYS A 835 -9.72 -7.91 -31.77
CA LYS A 835 -8.90 -6.71 -31.98
C LYS A 835 -7.46 -6.96 -31.58
N SER A 836 -6.61 -7.11 -32.60
CA SER A 836 -5.16 -6.89 -32.61
C SER A 836 -4.32 -7.61 -31.55
N THR A 837 -3.36 -8.37 -32.08
CA THR A 837 -2.14 -8.93 -31.50
C THR A 837 -1.28 -7.93 -30.71
N GLU A 838 -1.80 -7.35 -29.64
CA GLU A 838 -1.01 -6.68 -28.61
C GLU A 838 -1.27 -7.39 -27.28
N LYS A 839 -0.24 -8.06 -26.75
CA LYS A 839 -0.18 -8.52 -25.36
C LYS A 839 -0.71 -7.42 -24.46
N THR A 840 -1.84 -7.61 -23.81
CA THR A 840 -2.10 -6.90 -22.55
C THR A 840 -3.08 -7.74 -21.73
N GLY A 841 -2.62 -8.24 -20.58
CA GLY A 841 -3.53 -8.34 -19.44
C GLY A 841 -4.10 -6.96 -19.13
N ASP A 842 -5.00 -6.84 -18.16
CA ASP A 842 -5.56 -5.54 -17.79
C ASP A 842 -4.44 -4.48 -17.63
N PRO A 843 -4.46 -3.35 -18.38
CA PRO A 843 -3.35 -2.39 -18.43
C PRO A 843 -3.04 -1.76 -17.07
N THR A 844 -3.92 -1.92 -16.08
CA THR A 844 -3.74 -1.39 -14.73
C THR A 844 -2.83 -2.26 -13.85
N ILE A 845 -2.52 -3.50 -14.25
CA ILE A 845 -1.72 -4.46 -13.48
C ILE A 845 -0.65 -5.15 -14.34
N PRO A 846 0.49 -5.55 -13.76
CA PRO A 846 1.57 -6.17 -14.51
C PRO A 846 1.29 -7.65 -14.76
N GLY A 847 1.82 -8.16 -15.87
CA GLY A 847 1.82 -9.58 -16.19
C GLY A 847 0.49 -10.14 -16.67
N GLN A 848 0.25 -11.43 -16.39
CA GLN A 848 -0.83 -12.21 -17.01
C GLN A 848 -1.95 -12.61 -16.05
N VAL A 849 -1.85 -12.22 -14.77
CA VAL A 849 -2.90 -12.47 -13.78
C VAL A 849 -4.02 -11.45 -13.97
N VAL A 850 -5.28 -11.87 -13.98
CA VAL A 850 -6.41 -10.97 -14.26
C VAL A 850 -6.78 -10.09 -13.04
N LEU A 851 -7.24 -8.86 -13.28
CA LEU A 851 -7.59 -7.89 -12.23
C LEU A 851 -8.59 -8.39 -11.18
N PRO A 852 -9.63 -9.17 -11.54
CA PRO A 852 -10.53 -9.77 -10.55
C PRO A 852 -9.81 -10.62 -9.50
N VAL A 853 -8.69 -11.26 -9.84
CA VAL A 853 -7.88 -12.04 -8.89
C VAL A 853 -7.25 -11.13 -7.83
N TYR A 854 -6.65 -10.01 -8.25
CA TYR A 854 -6.10 -9.01 -7.34
C TYR A 854 -7.16 -8.44 -6.38
N LYS A 855 -8.33 -8.06 -6.92
CA LYS A 855 -9.47 -7.55 -6.13
C LYS A 855 -9.97 -8.56 -5.11
N ALA A 856 -10.07 -9.82 -5.50
CA ALA A 856 -10.58 -10.88 -4.64
C ALA A 856 -9.61 -11.21 -3.50
N VAL A 857 -8.30 -11.28 -3.77
CA VAL A 857 -7.27 -11.42 -2.71
C VAL A 857 -7.28 -10.19 -1.80
N LYS A 858 -7.45 -8.98 -2.37
CA LYS A 858 -7.60 -7.75 -1.59
C LYS A 858 -8.80 -7.79 -0.66
N ALA A 859 -9.95 -8.23 -1.16
CA ALA A 859 -11.18 -8.38 -0.38
C ALA A 859 -10.99 -9.31 0.83
N ARG A 860 -10.22 -10.39 0.67
CA ARG A 860 -9.84 -11.24 1.81
C ARG A 860 -8.97 -10.50 2.83
N GLN A 861 -7.95 -9.77 2.37
CA GLN A 861 -7.05 -9.02 3.27
C GLN A 861 -7.79 -7.97 4.11
N ILE A 862 -8.84 -7.35 3.57
CA ILE A 862 -9.68 -6.38 4.29
C ILE A 862 -10.81 -7.04 5.10
N ARG A 863 -10.82 -8.37 5.23
CA ARG A 863 -11.82 -9.17 5.96
C ARG A 863 -13.27 -8.97 5.47
N THR A 864 -13.46 -8.86 4.15
CA THR A 864 -14.82 -8.82 3.56
C THR A 864 -15.62 -10.07 3.94
N ASP A 865 -16.86 -9.89 4.40
CA ASP A 865 -17.74 -10.99 4.82
C ASP A 865 -18.40 -11.68 3.61
N PHE A 866 -17.90 -12.86 3.25
CA PHE A 866 -18.46 -13.72 2.20
C PHE A 866 -19.48 -14.70 2.80
N ARG A 867 -20.59 -14.14 3.27
CA ARG A 867 -21.68 -14.87 3.93
C ARG A 867 -22.71 -15.38 2.92
N ILE A 868 -22.93 -16.69 2.92
CA ILE A 868 -23.89 -17.40 2.05
C ILE A 868 -25.01 -17.96 2.90
N PRO A 869 -26.29 -17.61 2.64
CA PRO A 869 -27.41 -18.17 3.36
C PRO A 869 -27.69 -19.60 2.92
N LEU A 870 -28.00 -20.47 3.88
CA LEU A 870 -28.18 -21.91 3.73
C LEU A 870 -29.64 -22.31 3.92
N LEU A 871 -30.11 -23.19 3.04
CA LEU A 871 -31.39 -23.87 3.18
C LEU A 871 -31.32 -24.96 4.27
N PRO A 872 -32.47 -25.36 4.85
CA PRO A 872 -32.58 -26.59 5.62
C PRO A 872 -31.98 -27.77 4.85
N ILE A 873 -31.28 -28.66 5.56
CA ILE A 873 -30.50 -29.77 4.97
C ILE A 873 -31.37 -30.64 4.05
N GLU A 874 -32.60 -30.92 4.46
CA GLU A 874 -33.57 -31.73 3.71
C GLU A 874 -33.87 -31.11 2.35
N LYS A 875 -34.24 -29.83 2.31
CA LYS A 875 -34.49 -29.07 1.07
C LYS A 875 -33.24 -28.92 0.21
N ALA A 876 -32.08 -28.69 0.83
CA ALA A 876 -30.81 -28.57 0.11
C ALA A 876 -30.47 -29.89 -0.61
N ASN A 877 -30.70 -31.03 0.05
CA ASN A 877 -30.51 -32.37 -0.52
C ASN A 877 -31.55 -32.68 -1.61
N GLU A 878 -32.80 -32.24 -1.46
CA GLU A 878 -33.82 -32.36 -2.52
C GLU A 878 -33.44 -31.59 -3.79
N LEU A 879 -32.95 -30.35 -3.63
CA LEU A 879 -32.43 -29.54 -4.75
C LEU A 879 -31.18 -30.14 -5.38
N ALA A 880 -30.28 -30.71 -4.57
CA ALA A 880 -29.10 -31.42 -5.07
C ALA A 880 -29.49 -32.71 -5.82
N ALA A 881 -30.47 -33.46 -5.33
CA ALA A 881 -31.01 -34.64 -6.01
C ALA A 881 -31.75 -34.25 -7.30
N ALA A 882 -32.44 -33.11 -7.32
CA ALA A 882 -33.03 -32.55 -8.55
C ALA A 882 -31.95 -32.15 -9.55
N TYR A 883 -30.84 -31.56 -9.09
CA TYR A 883 -29.66 -31.27 -9.91
C TYR A 883 -29.07 -32.56 -10.51
N GLU A 884 -28.92 -33.62 -9.72
CA GLU A 884 -28.47 -34.94 -10.17
C GLU A 884 -29.45 -35.61 -11.17
N ARG A 885 -30.77 -35.44 -10.98
CA ARG A 885 -31.83 -35.94 -11.89
C ARG A 885 -31.82 -35.23 -13.24
N VAL A 886 -31.57 -33.92 -13.25
CA VAL A 886 -31.42 -33.15 -14.49
C VAL A 886 -30.16 -33.57 -15.25
N THR A 887 -29.08 -33.94 -14.56
CA THR A 887 -27.87 -34.52 -15.20
C THR A 887 -28.04 -35.97 -15.65
N THR A 888 -28.94 -36.75 -15.04
CA THR A 888 -29.18 -38.18 -15.38
C THR A 888 -30.30 -38.42 -16.38
N ASN A 889 -31.08 -37.41 -16.77
CA ASN A 889 -32.09 -37.50 -17.84
C ASN A 889 -31.49 -37.61 -19.26
N VAL A 890 -30.18 -37.87 -19.37
CA VAL A 890 -29.59 -38.46 -20.58
C VAL A 890 -29.74 -39.97 -20.44
N ASP A 891 -30.66 -40.55 -21.19
CA ASP A 891 -31.00 -41.97 -21.22
C ASP A 891 -29.80 -42.83 -21.68
N LEU A 892 -28.89 -43.11 -20.74
CA LEU A 892 -27.66 -43.90 -20.95
C LEU A 892 -27.96 -45.34 -21.40
N ASP A 893 -29.14 -45.86 -21.07
CA ASP A 893 -29.60 -47.19 -21.49
C ASP A 893 -29.99 -47.24 -22.99
N LYS A 894 -30.28 -46.09 -23.64
CA LYS A 894 -30.47 -46.04 -25.11
C LYS A 894 -29.16 -46.01 -25.91
N LEU A 895 -28.01 -45.81 -25.25
CA LEU A 895 -26.69 -45.73 -25.89
C LEU A 895 -25.90 -47.04 -25.85
N VAL A 896 -26.45 -48.09 -25.22
CA VAL A 896 -25.87 -49.44 -25.21
C VAL A 896 -26.89 -50.41 -25.81
N PRO A 897 -26.64 -50.99 -27.01
CA PRO A 897 -27.51 -52.04 -27.51
C PRO A 897 -27.36 -53.27 -26.59
N ARG A 898 -28.46 -53.68 -25.95
CA ARG A 898 -28.54 -54.99 -25.27
C ARG A 898 -28.75 -56.08 -26.31
N LEU A 899 -27.95 -57.14 -26.25
CA LEU A 899 -28.23 -58.39 -26.95
C LEU A 899 -29.24 -59.21 -26.12
N PRO A 900 -30.23 -59.88 -26.75
CA PRO A 900 -31.10 -60.81 -26.06
C PRO A 900 -30.45 -62.20 -25.90
N GLU A 901 -30.64 -62.74 -24.70
CA GLU A 901 -30.58 -64.13 -24.22
C GLU A 901 -29.65 -65.14 -24.94
N ILE A 902 -28.60 -65.61 -24.24
CA ILE A 902 -28.12 -67.02 -24.22
C ILE A 902 -27.28 -67.23 -22.93
N ASP A 903 -27.44 -68.42 -22.36
CA ASP A 903 -26.90 -68.94 -21.09
C ASP A 903 -25.46 -69.50 -21.25
N ASP A 904 -24.55 -69.12 -20.36
CA ASP A 904 -23.08 -69.30 -20.47
C ASP A 904 -22.53 -70.45 -19.60
N THR A 905 -23.09 -71.66 -19.71
CA THR A 905 -22.45 -72.86 -19.16
C THR A 905 -21.71 -73.65 -20.24
N HIS A 906 -20.39 -73.80 -20.06
CA HIS A 906 -19.41 -74.66 -20.76
C HIS A 906 -18.43 -73.98 -21.76
N PHE A 907 -17.13 -74.04 -21.39
CA PHE A 907 -15.89 -73.92 -22.21
C PHE A 907 -15.95 -74.64 -23.59
N PRO A 908 -14.96 -74.56 -24.53
CA PRO A 908 -13.74 -73.74 -24.69
C PRO A 908 -13.45 -73.21 -26.15
N LEU A 909 -12.47 -72.29 -26.28
CA LEU A 909 -11.61 -71.93 -27.44
C LEU A 909 -11.93 -72.44 -28.89
N LYS A 910 -12.21 -71.54 -29.86
CA LYS A 910 -11.26 -71.04 -30.91
C LYS A 910 -11.93 -70.23 -32.05
N LEU A 911 -11.26 -69.13 -32.41
CA LEU A 911 -11.12 -68.47 -33.74
C LEU A 911 -12.38 -68.07 -34.54
N SER A 912 -12.56 -66.78 -34.79
CA SER A 912 -12.14 -66.14 -36.06
C SER A 912 -12.68 -64.70 -36.20
N GLN A 913 -11.94 -63.90 -36.97
CA GLN A 913 -12.15 -62.47 -37.23
C GLN A 913 -13.55 -62.11 -37.76
N LYS A 914 -14.13 -61.03 -37.21
CA LYS A 914 -14.68 -59.86 -37.92
C LYS A 914 -15.40 -58.97 -36.91
N ILE A 915 -14.84 -57.81 -36.57
CA ILE A 915 -15.65 -56.71 -36.00
C ILE A 915 -15.16 -55.38 -36.58
N GLY A 916 -16.03 -54.74 -37.36
CA GLY A 916 -15.89 -53.37 -37.82
C GLY A 916 -16.01 -52.40 -36.65
N VAL A 917 -15.04 -51.49 -36.55
CA VAL A 917 -15.02 -50.44 -35.53
C VAL A 917 -15.99 -49.35 -35.94
N LYS A 918 -17.22 -49.35 -35.40
CA LYS A 918 -18.03 -48.12 -35.34
C LYS A 918 -17.41 -47.22 -34.28
N ARG A 919 -16.94 -46.04 -34.69
CA ARG A 919 -16.34 -45.01 -33.82
C ARG A 919 -17.34 -44.61 -32.72
N ASN A 920 -16.96 -44.75 -31.46
CA ASN A 920 -17.69 -44.10 -30.37
C ASN A 920 -17.43 -42.58 -30.45
N LYS A 921 -18.46 -41.75 -30.26
CA LYS A 921 -18.39 -40.29 -30.38
C LYS A 921 -18.45 -39.70 -28.97
N PHE A 922 -17.49 -38.85 -28.59
CA PHE A 922 -17.46 -38.13 -27.30
C PHE A 922 -17.90 -36.69 -27.48
N CYS A 923 -18.60 -36.14 -26.50
CA CYS A 923 -18.98 -34.72 -26.42
C CYS A 923 -17.80 -33.86 -25.98
N VAL A 924 -17.48 -32.81 -26.75
CA VAL A 924 -16.51 -31.79 -26.37
C VAL A 924 -17.15 -30.41 -26.56
N SER A 925 -17.25 -29.62 -25.49
CA SER A 925 -17.71 -28.23 -25.60
C SER A 925 -16.62 -27.39 -26.24
N SER A 926 -16.94 -26.65 -27.31
CA SER A 926 -16.07 -25.59 -27.82
C SER A 926 -16.55 -24.23 -27.29
N ASP A 927 -15.62 -23.54 -26.61
CA ASP A 927 -15.61 -22.13 -26.17
C ASP A 927 -16.46 -21.65 -24.99
N GLU A 928 -15.81 -20.75 -24.25
CA GLU A 928 -16.07 -20.17 -22.93
C GLU A 928 -17.31 -19.24 -22.84
N ARG A 929 -18.24 -19.25 -23.81
CA ARG A 929 -19.32 -18.25 -23.89
C ARG A 929 -20.73 -18.73 -23.55
N GLY A 930 -20.91 -19.86 -22.87
CA GLY A 930 -22.21 -20.23 -22.29
C GLY A 930 -23.40 -20.27 -23.25
N THR A 931 -23.19 -20.40 -24.57
CA THR A 931 -24.26 -20.48 -25.57
C THR A 931 -24.09 -21.76 -26.39
N GLY A 932 -25.05 -22.67 -26.24
CA GLY A 932 -24.94 -24.09 -26.56
C GLY A 932 -24.56 -24.43 -28.01
N GLY A 933 -23.70 -25.46 -28.11
CA GLY A 933 -23.37 -26.19 -29.33
C GLY A 933 -22.21 -27.18 -29.10
N LEU A 934 -22.52 -28.43 -28.75
CA LEU A 934 -21.55 -29.51 -28.55
C LEU A 934 -20.82 -29.83 -29.87
N ILE A 935 -19.49 -29.95 -29.86
CA ILE A 935 -18.71 -30.59 -30.94
C ILE A 935 -18.44 -32.02 -30.50
N LEU A 936 -18.98 -32.98 -31.23
CA LEU A 936 -18.71 -34.39 -30.99
C LEU A 936 -17.40 -34.78 -31.70
N ILE A 937 -16.35 -35.13 -30.95
CA ILE A 937 -15.11 -35.68 -31.53
C ILE A 937 -15.17 -37.21 -31.38
N PRO A 938 -14.93 -37.99 -32.45
CA PRO A 938 -14.85 -39.45 -32.35
C PRO A 938 -13.66 -39.87 -31.48
N LEU A 939 -13.89 -40.63 -30.41
CA LEU A 939 -12.88 -41.17 -29.51
C LEU A 939 -13.18 -42.66 -29.19
N PRO A 940 -12.17 -43.53 -29.06
CA PRO A 940 -10.74 -43.21 -29.04
C PRO A 940 -10.19 -42.92 -30.45
N LEU A 941 -9.51 -41.78 -30.59
CA LEU A 941 -8.69 -41.45 -31.75
C LEU A 941 -7.48 -42.42 -31.76
N PRO A 942 -7.28 -43.23 -32.82
CA PRO A 942 -6.10 -44.07 -32.92
C PRO A 942 -4.83 -43.22 -32.90
N ARG A 943 -3.71 -43.81 -32.46
CA ARG A 943 -2.41 -43.14 -32.37
C ARG A 943 -1.98 -42.55 -33.71
N GLU A 944 -2.35 -43.21 -34.80
CA GLU A 944 -2.09 -42.80 -36.18
C GLU A 944 -3.41 -42.69 -36.93
N VAL A 945 -3.59 -41.57 -37.61
CA VAL A 945 -4.78 -41.25 -38.39
C VAL A 945 -4.35 -40.76 -39.75
N LYS A 946 -4.96 -41.29 -40.82
CA LYS A 946 -4.84 -40.68 -42.15
C LYS A 946 -5.77 -39.48 -42.20
N VAL A 947 -5.19 -38.32 -42.42
CA VAL A 947 -5.91 -37.05 -42.43
C VAL A 947 -5.79 -36.39 -43.80
N ASP A 948 -6.87 -35.74 -44.20
CA ASP A 948 -6.97 -35.04 -45.46
C ASP A 948 -7.42 -33.59 -45.27
N PHE A 949 -6.99 -32.74 -46.20
CA PHE A 949 -7.34 -31.32 -46.32
C PHE A 949 -8.20 -31.07 -47.57
N THR A 950 -8.81 -32.14 -48.12
CA THR A 950 -9.50 -32.18 -49.42
C THR A 950 -10.80 -31.38 -49.44
N ASP A 951 -10.68 -30.07 -49.61
CA ASP A 951 -11.49 -29.37 -50.59
C ASP A 951 -10.74 -28.15 -51.15
N GLU A 952 -10.38 -28.21 -52.44
CA GLU A 952 -9.44 -27.27 -53.09
C GLU A 952 -9.92 -25.81 -53.08
N GLU A 953 -11.22 -25.53 -52.94
CA GLU A 953 -11.77 -24.16 -52.93
C GLU A 953 -12.12 -23.61 -51.54
N MET A 954 -12.54 -24.45 -50.58
CA MET A 954 -13.00 -23.99 -49.26
C MET A 954 -11.86 -23.79 -48.24
N HIS A 955 -10.77 -24.55 -48.38
CA HIS A 955 -9.68 -24.58 -47.40
C HIS A 955 -8.60 -23.49 -47.60
N ARG A 956 -8.40 -22.96 -48.82
CA ARG A 956 -7.22 -22.12 -49.15
C ARG A 956 -7.15 -20.77 -48.43
N LYS A 957 -8.23 -20.29 -47.81
CA LYS A 957 -8.31 -18.90 -47.35
C LYS A 957 -7.85 -18.67 -45.90
N TYR A 958 -7.69 -19.71 -45.08
CA TYR A 958 -7.40 -19.57 -43.63
C TYR A 958 -6.65 -20.77 -43.01
N ILE A 959 -5.53 -21.22 -43.60
CA ILE A 959 -4.68 -22.25 -42.97
C ILE A 959 -3.46 -21.57 -42.34
N SER A 960 -3.32 -21.72 -41.02
CA SER A 960 -2.13 -21.28 -40.28
C SER A 960 -1.56 -22.46 -39.48
N VAL A 961 -0.24 -22.44 -39.25
CA VAL A 961 0.45 -23.42 -38.38
C VAL A 961 -0.12 -23.39 -36.95
N SER A 962 -0.65 -22.24 -36.53
CA SER A 962 -1.21 -22.03 -35.18
C SER A 962 -2.40 -22.95 -34.87
N LYS A 963 -3.41 -22.94 -35.73
CA LYS A 963 -4.63 -23.76 -35.62
C LYS A 963 -5.14 -24.07 -37.03
N PHE A 964 -5.32 -25.34 -37.34
CA PHE A 964 -5.82 -25.81 -38.63
C PHE A 964 -6.87 -26.90 -38.42
N TRP A 965 -7.63 -27.23 -39.47
CA TRP A 965 -8.67 -28.25 -39.42
C TRP A 965 -8.34 -29.40 -40.35
N VAL A 966 -8.66 -30.62 -39.94
CA VAL A 966 -8.43 -31.84 -40.72
C VAL A 966 -9.66 -32.74 -40.71
N GLN A 967 -9.84 -33.51 -41.78
CA GLN A 967 -10.85 -34.56 -41.87
C GLN A 967 -10.16 -35.94 -41.88
N TYR A 968 -10.90 -37.00 -41.60
CA TYR A 968 -10.39 -38.35 -41.80
C TYR A 968 -10.39 -38.72 -43.29
N ASP A 969 -9.27 -39.28 -43.78
CA ASP A 969 -9.16 -39.88 -45.11
C ASP A 969 -9.74 -41.31 -45.09
N ASP A 970 -11.07 -41.42 -44.99
CA ASP A 970 -11.78 -42.70 -45.04
C ASP A 970 -13.12 -42.61 -45.80
N GLU A 971 -13.52 -43.74 -46.39
CA GLU A 971 -14.72 -43.84 -47.24
C GLU A 971 -16.03 -43.60 -46.46
N SER A 972 -16.03 -43.81 -45.14
CA SER A 972 -17.19 -43.51 -44.28
C SER A 972 -17.39 -42.01 -44.16
N THR A 973 -16.33 -41.26 -43.86
CA THR A 973 -16.36 -39.79 -43.75
C THR A 973 -16.76 -39.15 -45.09
N ALA A 974 -16.22 -39.64 -46.21
CA ALA A 974 -16.60 -39.20 -47.55
C ALA A 974 -18.07 -39.53 -47.91
N THR A 975 -18.62 -40.61 -47.35
CA THR A 975 -20.03 -40.97 -47.56
C THR A 975 -20.96 -40.12 -46.69
N GLU A 976 -20.59 -39.84 -45.43
CA GLU A 976 -21.33 -38.93 -44.54
C GLU A 976 -21.37 -37.50 -45.11
N LEU A 977 -20.25 -36.98 -45.62
CA LEU A 977 -20.19 -35.68 -46.30
C LEU A 977 -21.15 -35.62 -47.51
N ARG A 978 -21.10 -36.62 -48.40
CA ARG A 978 -22.01 -36.70 -49.56
C ARG A 978 -23.49 -36.76 -49.16
N GLN A 979 -23.81 -37.43 -48.05
CA GLN A 979 -25.17 -37.50 -47.54
C GLN A 979 -25.63 -36.15 -46.97
N ILE A 980 -24.77 -35.44 -46.24
CA ILE A 980 -25.04 -34.10 -45.71
C ILE A 980 -25.23 -33.11 -46.86
N GLU A 981 -24.32 -33.09 -47.83
CA GLU A 981 -24.42 -32.21 -49.00
C GLU A 981 -25.69 -32.49 -49.81
N ALA A 982 -26.01 -33.76 -50.05
CA ALA A 982 -27.25 -34.16 -50.72
C ALA A 982 -28.50 -33.71 -49.95
N ALA A 983 -28.50 -33.82 -48.62
CA ALA A 983 -29.64 -33.41 -47.80
C ALA A 983 -29.83 -31.89 -47.75
N LEU A 984 -28.75 -31.11 -47.79
CA LEU A 984 -28.81 -29.64 -47.78
C LEU A 984 -29.14 -29.04 -49.15
N ASN A 985 -28.73 -29.68 -50.24
CA ASN A 985 -28.77 -29.07 -51.58
C ASN A 985 -29.81 -29.68 -52.54
N ARG A 986 -30.45 -30.81 -52.22
CA ARG A 986 -31.49 -31.43 -53.09
C ARG A 986 -32.92 -30.93 -52.88
N GLY A 987 -33.21 -30.20 -51.79
CA GLY A 987 -34.56 -29.75 -51.43
C GLY A 987 -34.62 -28.27 -51.05
N THR A 988 -35.83 -27.72 -50.94
CA THR A 988 -36.04 -26.32 -50.50
C THR A 988 -35.94 -26.22 -48.98
N LEU A 989 -34.90 -25.57 -48.47
CA LEU A 989 -34.71 -25.34 -47.03
C LEU A 989 -35.59 -24.17 -46.54
N LEU A 990 -36.14 -24.30 -45.33
CA LEU A 990 -36.94 -23.26 -44.68
C LEU A 990 -36.07 -22.06 -44.25
N ALA A 991 -36.61 -20.86 -44.38
CA ALA A 991 -35.97 -19.63 -43.88
C ALA A 991 -35.92 -19.66 -42.33
N SER A 992 -34.80 -19.21 -41.76
CA SER A 992 -34.65 -19.08 -40.30
C SER A 992 -35.68 -18.09 -39.75
N ALA A 993 -36.48 -18.49 -38.76
CA ALA A 993 -37.56 -17.67 -38.17
C ALA A 993 -37.07 -16.53 -37.23
N GLY A 994 -35.80 -16.13 -37.32
CA GLY A 994 -35.16 -15.16 -36.45
C GLY A 994 -34.71 -15.74 -35.10
N GLY A 995 -33.62 -15.19 -34.53
CA GLY A 995 -33.05 -15.62 -33.24
C GLY A 995 -31.58 -16.08 -33.32
N GLU A 996 -30.84 -15.58 -34.30
CA GLU A 996 -29.44 -15.92 -34.58
C GLU A 996 -28.52 -15.47 -33.44
N ARG A 997 -28.16 -16.41 -32.56
CA ARG A 997 -27.17 -16.22 -31.50
C ARG A 997 -25.92 -17.03 -31.81
N ALA A 998 -24.77 -16.59 -31.28
CA ALA A 998 -23.55 -17.38 -31.32
C ALA A 998 -23.79 -18.80 -30.76
N GLY A 999 -23.24 -19.82 -31.41
CA GLY A 999 -23.37 -21.24 -31.06
C GLY A 999 -24.41 -22.03 -31.87
N VAL A 1000 -25.39 -21.37 -32.48
CA VAL A 1000 -26.50 -22.05 -33.18
C VAL A 1000 -26.03 -22.67 -34.51
N LEU A 1001 -26.42 -23.92 -34.76
CA LEU A 1001 -26.18 -24.64 -36.02
C LEU A 1001 -27.26 -24.30 -37.06
N ARG A 1002 -26.85 -23.98 -38.27
CA ARG A 1002 -27.71 -23.65 -39.42
C ARG A 1002 -27.12 -24.14 -40.74
N ALA A 1003 -27.93 -24.12 -41.79
CA ALA A 1003 -27.43 -24.27 -43.15
C ALA A 1003 -27.07 -22.87 -43.70
N ALA A 1004 -25.80 -22.66 -44.04
CA ALA A 1004 -25.30 -21.39 -44.57
C ALA A 1004 -24.79 -21.55 -46.01
N PRO A 1005 -25.02 -20.56 -46.88
CA PRO A 1005 -24.58 -20.62 -48.27
C PRO A 1005 -23.09 -20.29 -48.39
N TYR A 1006 -22.37 -21.11 -49.14
CA TYR A 1006 -21.01 -20.85 -49.57
C TYR A 1006 -20.97 -20.68 -51.10
N VAL A 1007 -20.27 -19.63 -51.55
CA VAL A 1007 -20.12 -19.32 -52.98
C VAL A 1007 -18.78 -19.85 -53.45
N SER A 1008 -18.81 -20.86 -54.32
CA SER A 1008 -17.64 -21.42 -54.99
C SER A 1008 -17.65 -21.07 -56.49
N ALA A 1009 -16.58 -21.40 -57.24
CA ALA A 1009 -16.55 -21.20 -58.68
C ALA A 1009 -17.62 -22.01 -59.44
N ALA A 1010 -18.16 -23.06 -58.81
CA ALA A 1010 -19.21 -23.91 -59.37
C ALA A 1010 -20.66 -23.45 -59.05
N GLY A 1011 -20.84 -22.45 -58.17
CA GLY A 1011 -22.15 -21.94 -57.77
C GLY A 1011 -22.31 -21.71 -56.26
N THR A 1012 -23.54 -21.47 -55.79
CA THR A 1012 -23.84 -21.32 -54.36
C THR A 1012 -24.47 -22.60 -53.82
N SER A 1013 -23.81 -23.23 -52.86
CA SER A 1013 -24.29 -24.44 -52.17
C SER A 1013 -24.42 -24.21 -50.66
N PHE A 1014 -25.36 -24.88 -50.02
CA PHE A 1014 -25.56 -24.83 -48.57
C PHE A 1014 -24.74 -25.90 -47.85
N TYR A 1015 -24.09 -25.47 -46.77
CA TYR A 1015 -23.27 -26.31 -45.89
C TYR A 1015 -23.68 -26.14 -44.45
N ARG A 1016 -23.37 -27.13 -43.59
CA ARG A 1016 -23.60 -27.01 -42.15
C ARG A 1016 -22.62 -25.99 -41.57
N ALA A 1017 -23.17 -24.96 -40.93
CA ALA A 1017 -22.37 -23.92 -40.33
C ALA A 1017 -22.87 -23.56 -38.93
N ARG A 1018 -21.94 -23.20 -38.06
CA ARG A 1018 -22.21 -22.67 -36.72
C ARG A 1018 -22.04 -21.17 -36.74
N ILE A 1019 -22.99 -20.45 -36.17
CA ILE A 1019 -22.88 -18.99 -36.00
C ILE A 1019 -21.82 -18.71 -34.93
N VAL A 1020 -20.77 -17.99 -35.29
CA VAL A 1020 -19.63 -17.66 -34.43
C VAL A 1020 -19.89 -16.32 -33.75
N ASN A 1021 -20.22 -15.29 -34.53
CA ASN A 1021 -20.55 -13.96 -34.05
C ASN A 1021 -21.67 -13.34 -34.90
N THR A 1022 -22.45 -12.47 -34.28
CA THR A 1022 -23.34 -11.52 -34.96
C THR A 1022 -22.56 -10.24 -35.24
N LEU A 1023 -22.48 -9.84 -36.51
CA LEU A 1023 -21.78 -8.64 -36.96
C LEU A 1023 -22.78 -7.50 -37.21
N PRO A 1024 -22.34 -6.21 -37.19
CA PRO A 1024 -23.19 -5.09 -37.56
C PRO A 1024 -23.75 -5.22 -39.00
N ARG A 1025 -24.95 -4.68 -39.25
CA ARG A 1025 -25.66 -4.67 -40.56
C ARG A 1025 -26.18 -6.04 -41.03
N ASP A 1026 -26.80 -6.83 -40.15
CA ASP A 1026 -27.47 -8.09 -40.51
C ASP A 1026 -26.54 -9.11 -41.20
N MET A 1027 -25.28 -9.13 -40.75
CA MET A 1027 -24.26 -10.08 -41.18
C MET A 1027 -23.88 -11.02 -40.04
N LEU A 1028 -23.59 -12.26 -40.39
CA LEU A 1028 -23.16 -13.31 -39.49
C LEU A 1028 -21.77 -13.79 -39.89
N GLU A 1029 -20.94 -14.02 -38.89
CA GLU A 1029 -19.72 -14.81 -39.04
C GLU A 1029 -20.07 -16.27 -38.74
N VAL A 1030 -19.79 -17.17 -39.67
CA VAL A 1030 -20.14 -18.59 -39.57
C VAL A 1030 -18.91 -19.47 -39.77
N LEU A 1031 -18.84 -20.58 -39.03
CA LEU A 1031 -17.84 -21.64 -39.17
C LEU A 1031 -18.49 -22.84 -39.84
N TYR A 1032 -18.00 -23.24 -41.01
CA TYR A 1032 -18.45 -24.46 -41.70
C TYR A 1032 -17.87 -25.69 -40.98
N ILE A 1033 -18.65 -26.26 -40.07
CA ILE A 1033 -18.18 -27.21 -39.05
C ILE A 1033 -17.59 -28.51 -39.62
N ASP A 1034 -17.94 -28.86 -40.85
CA ASP A 1034 -17.47 -30.07 -41.50
C ASP A 1034 -16.17 -29.87 -42.26
N TYR A 1035 -15.79 -28.63 -42.55
CA TYR A 1035 -14.62 -28.27 -43.36
C TYR A 1035 -13.67 -27.32 -42.64
N GLY A 1036 -14.06 -26.77 -41.48
CA GLY A 1036 -13.22 -25.91 -40.65
C GLY A 1036 -12.98 -24.49 -41.16
N SER A 1037 -13.66 -24.07 -42.23
CA SER A 1037 -13.51 -22.74 -42.84
C SER A 1037 -14.49 -21.70 -42.26
N TYR A 1038 -14.07 -20.44 -42.22
CA TYR A 1038 -14.93 -19.33 -41.80
C TYR A 1038 -15.50 -18.58 -43.01
N GLY A 1039 -16.76 -18.15 -42.89
CA GLY A 1039 -17.45 -17.36 -43.89
C GLY A 1039 -18.24 -16.21 -43.27
N ARG A 1040 -18.53 -15.18 -44.09
CA ARG A 1040 -19.46 -14.11 -43.73
C ARG A 1040 -20.70 -14.22 -44.61
N VAL A 1041 -21.86 -14.36 -43.99
CA VAL A 1041 -23.14 -14.56 -44.66
C VAL A 1041 -24.18 -13.60 -44.08
N SER A 1042 -25.18 -13.20 -44.85
CA SER A 1042 -26.25 -12.35 -44.33
C SER A 1042 -27.22 -13.17 -43.47
N THR A 1043 -27.80 -12.59 -42.42
CA THR A 1043 -28.81 -13.24 -41.56
C THR A 1043 -29.96 -13.84 -42.38
N CYS A 1044 -30.42 -13.13 -43.42
CA CYS A 1044 -31.51 -13.58 -44.30
C CYS A 1044 -31.12 -14.73 -45.26
N SER A 1045 -29.83 -15.01 -45.41
CA SER A 1045 -29.31 -16.06 -46.30
C SER A 1045 -29.19 -17.42 -45.62
N VAL A 1046 -29.33 -17.46 -44.30
CA VAL A 1046 -29.24 -18.68 -43.49
C VAL A 1046 -30.57 -19.45 -43.49
N ARG A 1047 -30.50 -20.78 -43.42
CA ARG A 1047 -31.66 -21.69 -43.47
C ARG A 1047 -31.64 -22.67 -42.29
N GLU A 1048 -32.82 -23.20 -41.96
CA GLU A 1048 -32.94 -24.26 -40.96
C GLU A 1048 -32.31 -25.58 -41.44
N LEU A 1049 -31.77 -26.36 -40.51
CA LEU A 1049 -31.19 -27.66 -40.81
C LEU A 1049 -32.30 -28.71 -40.91
N PRO A 1050 -32.33 -29.54 -41.98
CA PRO A 1050 -33.25 -30.66 -42.08
C PRO A 1050 -33.07 -31.64 -40.92
N ALA A 1051 -34.17 -32.11 -40.35
CA ALA A 1051 -34.14 -33.17 -39.33
C ALA A 1051 -33.60 -34.48 -39.93
N GLY A 1052 -32.74 -35.19 -39.19
CA GLY A 1052 -32.18 -36.48 -39.62
C GLY A 1052 -30.66 -36.44 -39.75
N VAL A 1053 -30.11 -36.78 -40.92
CA VAL A 1053 -28.66 -36.93 -41.13
C VAL A 1053 -27.90 -35.64 -40.82
N CYS A 1054 -28.44 -34.46 -41.14
CA CYS A 1054 -27.76 -33.17 -40.89
C CYS A 1054 -27.71 -32.79 -39.40
N SER A 1055 -28.74 -33.14 -38.62
CA SER A 1055 -28.83 -32.83 -37.18
C SER A 1055 -28.14 -33.87 -36.30
N ASN A 1056 -28.12 -35.13 -36.73
CA ASN A 1056 -27.66 -36.26 -35.91
C ASN A 1056 -26.20 -36.66 -36.19
N THR A 1057 -25.59 -36.11 -37.25
CA THR A 1057 -24.18 -36.37 -37.58
C THR A 1057 -23.29 -35.34 -36.87
N PRO A 1058 -22.21 -35.75 -36.18
CA PRO A 1058 -21.26 -34.82 -35.56
C PRO A 1058 -20.52 -33.97 -36.62
N PRO A 1059 -19.80 -32.92 -36.21
CA PRO A 1059 -18.83 -32.25 -37.07
C PRO A 1059 -17.79 -33.24 -37.61
N LEU A 1060 -17.52 -33.17 -38.92
CA LEU A 1060 -16.60 -34.09 -39.59
C LEU A 1060 -15.16 -33.57 -39.70
N ALA A 1061 -14.93 -32.27 -39.46
CA ALA A 1061 -13.60 -31.70 -39.29
C ALA A 1061 -13.22 -31.60 -37.81
N MET A 1062 -11.96 -31.88 -37.50
CA MET A 1062 -11.36 -31.72 -36.18
C MET A 1062 -10.35 -30.58 -36.18
N ARG A 1063 -10.35 -29.78 -35.12
CA ARG A 1063 -9.42 -28.67 -34.92
C ARG A 1063 -8.10 -29.21 -34.37
N CYS A 1064 -6.99 -28.85 -34.98
CA CYS A 1064 -5.65 -29.35 -34.70
C CYS A 1064 -4.63 -28.22 -34.51
N SER A 1065 -3.56 -28.55 -33.78
CA SER A 1065 -2.33 -27.76 -33.67
C SER A 1065 -1.11 -28.69 -33.74
N LEU A 1066 0.05 -28.19 -34.19
CA LEU A 1066 1.26 -28.99 -34.21
C LEU A 1066 1.77 -29.25 -32.80
N ALA A 1067 2.05 -30.51 -32.47
CA ALA A 1067 2.58 -30.90 -31.17
C ALA A 1067 4.09 -30.66 -31.07
N GLY A 1068 4.59 -30.20 -29.93
CA GLY A 1068 6.02 -30.17 -29.60
C GLY A 1068 6.83 -29.05 -30.27
N VAL A 1069 6.17 -28.08 -30.91
CA VAL A 1069 6.83 -26.98 -31.64
C VAL A 1069 6.13 -25.65 -31.38
N ALA A 1070 6.91 -24.58 -31.28
CA ALA A 1070 6.45 -23.21 -31.15
C ALA A 1070 7.13 -22.30 -32.19
N PRO A 1071 6.55 -21.13 -32.52
CA PRO A 1071 7.20 -20.17 -33.41
C PRO A 1071 8.54 -19.66 -32.85
N ALA A 1072 9.50 -19.38 -33.72
CA ALA A 1072 10.84 -18.95 -33.32
C ALA A 1072 10.85 -17.51 -32.74
N PRO A 1073 11.20 -17.30 -31.45
CA PRO A 1073 11.14 -15.99 -30.79
C PRO A 1073 12.11 -14.94 -31.36
N LEU A 1074 13.16 -15.40 -32.04
CA LEU A 1074 14.17 -14.53 -32.68
C LEU A 1074 13.67 -13.87 -33.98
N LEU A 1075 12.59 -14.39 -34.57
CA LEU A 1075 12.01 -13.87 -35.81
C LEU A 1075 10.81 -12.94 -35.56
N ASP A 1076 10.12 -13.12 -34.43
CA ASP A 1076 9.06 -12.24 -33.94
C ASP A 1076 9.07 -12.21 -32.40
N HIS A 1077 9.27 -11.02 -31.82
CA HIS A 1077 9.29 -10.78 -30.38
C HIS A 1077 7.96 -11.13 -29.67
N HIS A 1078 6.89 -11.29 -30.42
CA HIS A 1078 5.57 -11.67 -29.91
C HIS A 1078 5.28 -13.17 -30.01
N ALA A 1079 6.23 -13.97 -30.51
CA ALA A 1079 6.10 -15.42 -30.67
C ALA A 1079 4.87 -15.82 -31.52
N HIS A 1080 4.64 -15.15 -32.65
CA HIS A 1080 3.69 -15.61 -33.67
C HIS A 1080 4.39 -16.41 -34.77
N TRP A 1081 3.60 -17.25 -35.46
CA TRP A 1081 4.05 -17.91 -36.68
C TRP A 1081 4.24 -16.87 -37.78
N THR A 1082 5.43 -16.86 -38.38
CA THR A 1082 5.73 -15.94 -39.47
C THR A 1082 4.97 -16.34 -40.75
N PRO A 1083 4.67 -15.40 -41.67
CA PRO A 1083 4.07 -15.74 -42.96
C PRO A 1083 4.90 -16.76 -43.75
N ALA A 1084 6.22 -16.77 -43.58
CA ALA A 1084 7.11 -17.78 -44.16
C ALA A 1084 6.86 -19.19 -43.59
N ALA A 1085 6.56 -19.30 -42.29
CA ALA A 1085 6.19 -20.56 -41.65
C ALA A 1085 4.83 -21.07 -42.13
N ASP A 1086 3.82 -20.19 -42.20
CA ASP A 1086 2.49 -20.53 -42.73
C ASP A 1086 2.57 -20.96 -44.21
N HIS A 1087 3.41 -20.30 -45.01
CA HIS A 1087 3.61 -20.66 -46.42
C HIS A 1087 4.29 -22.02 -46.59
N LEU A 1088 5.34 -22.30 -45.80
CA LEU A 1088 6.02 -23.60 -45.81
C LEU A 1088 5.07 -24.72 -45.35
N PHE A 1089 4.33 -24.48 -44.26
CA PHE A 1089 3.32 -25.40 -43.76
C PHE A 1089 2.26 -25.70 -44.82
N THR A 1090 1.67 -24.67 -45.42
CA THR A 1090 0.67 -24.81 -46.50
C THR A 1090 1.23 -25.59 -47.70
N THR A 1091 2.49 -25.36 -48.07
CA THR A 1091 3.15 -26.07 -49.18
C THR A 1091 3.38 -27.57 -48.89
N LEU A 1092 3.63 -27.92 -47.63
CA LEU A 1092 3.88 -29.31 -47.22
C LEU A 1092 2.58 -30.12 -47.12
N ILE A 1093 1.49 -29.50 -46.66
CA ILE A 1093 0.19 -30.18 -46.47
C ILE A 1093 -0.64 -30.26 -47.77
N THR A 1094 -0.40 -29.40 -48.76
CA THR A 1094 -1.13 -29.40 -50.04
C THR A 1094 -0.65 -30.47 -51.04
N ARG A 1095 0.42 -31.22 -50.71
CA ARG A 1095 1.02 -32.24 -51.59
C ARG A 1095 0.42 -33.64 -51.46
N GLY A 1096 -0.71 -33.80 -50.77
CA GLY A 1096 -1.48 -35.05 -50.70
C GLY A 1096 -1.80 -35.52 -49.28
N ARG A 1097 -2.33 -36.74 -49.17
CA ARG A 1097 -2.77 -37.39 -47.92
C ARG A 1097 -1.65 -37.43 -46.88
N LEU A 1098 -1.94 -36.96 -45.66
CA LEU A 1098 -0.98 -36.92 -44.55
C LEU A 1098 -1.25 -38.03 -43.53
N LEU A 1099 -0.19 -38.46 -42.86
CA LEU A 1099 -0.28 -39.29 -41.67
C LEU A 1099 -0.14 -38.38 -40.44
N GLY A 1100 -1.15 -38.36 -39.58
CA GLY A 1100 -1.15 -37.60 -38.34
C GLY A 1100 -1.01 -38.51 -37.12
N LYS A 1101 0.00 -38.25 -36.28
CA LYS A 1101 0.20 -38.94 -35.02
C LYS A 1101 -0.35 -38.08 -33.87
N VAL A 1102 -1.41 -38.54 -33.23
CA VAL A 1102 -2.11 -37.76 -32.19
C VAL A 1102 -1.33 -37.82 -30.87
N TYR A 1103 -0.89 -36.66 -30.40
CA TYR A 1103 -0.22 -36.51 -29.10
C TYR A 1103 -1.26 -36.44 -27.97
N SER A 1104 -2.20 -35.49 -28.03
CA SER A 1104 -3.23 -35.27 -27.01
C SER A 1104 -4.51 -34.67 -27.61
N VAL A 1105 -5.60 -34.68 -26.83
CA VAL A 1105 -6.86 -34.01 -27.16
C VAL A 1105 -7.33 -33.23 -25.93
N VAL A 1106 -7.27 -31.91 -26.00
CA VAL A 1106 -7.59 -31.00 -24.89
C VAL A 1106 -8.49 -29.86 -25.40
N ASN A 1107 -9.60 -29.59 -24.72
CA ASN A 1107 -10.54 -28.50 -25.05
C ASN A 1107 -10.96 -28.44 -26.55
N GLY A 1108 -11.12 -29.60 -27.17
CA GLY A 1108 -11.53 -29.73 -28.57
C GLY A 1108 -10.44 -29.37 -29.59
N VAL A 1109 -9.18 -29.26 -29.16
CA VAL A 1109 -8.00 -29.16 -30.01
C VAL A 1109 -7.22 -30.46 -29.93
N VAL A 1110 -6.86 -31.01 -31.08
CA VAL A 1110 -6.02 -32.20 -31.21
C VAL A 1110 -4.58 -31.75 -31.45
N SER A 1111 -3.71 -31.91 -30.46
CA SER A 1111 -2.26 -31.75 -30.66
C SER A 1111 -1.75 -32.93 -31.48
N ILE A 1112 -1.24 -32.66 -32.68
CA ILE A 1112 -0.91 -33.70 -33.67
C ILE A 1112 0.47 -33.44 -34.27
N GLU A 1113 1.22 -34.51 -34.52
CA GLU A 1113 2.44 -34.48 -35.32
C GLU A 1113 2.09 -34.93 -36.75
N LEU A 1114 2.36 -34.10 -37.76
CA LEU A 1114 2.01 -34.38 -39.16
C LEU A 1114 3.22 -34.89 -39.95
N PHE A 1115 2.97 -35.90 -40.78
CA PHE A 1115 3.94 -36.47 -41.72
C PHE A 1115 3.40 -36.42 -43.15
N ALA A 1116 4.17 -35.79 -44.03
CA ALA A 1116 3.94 -35.74 -45.48
C ALA A 1116 4.64 -36.90 -46.22
N GLU A 1117 4.31 -37.07 -47.50
CA GLU A 1117 4.90 -38.08 -48.40
C GLU A 1117 4.81 -39.52 -47.87
N GLN A 1118 3.61 -39.95 -47.44
CA GLN A 1118 3.37 -41.29 -46.87
C GLN A 1118 4.25 -41.61 -45.64
N GLY A 1119 4.56 -40.60 -44.81
CA GLY A 1119 5.30 -40.80 -43.56
C GLY A 1119 6.79 -40.47 -43.62
N LYS A 1120 7.32 -40.01 -44.76
CA LYS A 1120 8.77 -39.76 -44.94
C LYS A 1120 9.25 -38.41 -44.40
N THR A 1121 8.41 -37.37 -44.42
CA THR A 1121 8.82 -36.01 -44.04
C THR A 1121 7.96 -35.49 -42.88
N SER A 1122 8.55 -35.30 -41.70
CA SER A 1122 7.87 -34.64 -40.55
C SER A 1122 7.76 -33.14 -40.81
N VAL A 1123 6.53 -32.62 -40.72
CA VAL A 1123 6.24 -31.18 -40.91
C VAL A 1123 6.92 -30.36 -39.82
N ASN A 1124 6.93 -30.87 -38.59
CA ASN A 1124 7.59 -30.25 -37.44
C ASN A 1124 9.09 -30.11 -37.70
N LYS A 1125 9.74 -31.18 -38.17
CA LYS A 1125 11.18 -31.18 -38.46
C LYS A 1125 11.53 -30.21 -39.59
N ALA A 1126 10.72 -30.12 -40.63
CA ALA A 1126 10.93 -29.17 -41.72
C ALA A 1126 10.85 -27.70 -41.27
N LEU A 1127 9.97 -27.38 -40.33
CA LEU A 1127 9.87 -26.05 -39.72
C LEU A 1127 11.08 -25.73 -38.82
N LEU A 1128 11.54 -26.72 -38.05
CA LEU A 1128 12.73 -26.62 -37.19
C LEU A 1128 14.02 -26.45 -38.01
N ASP A 1129 14.23 -27.27 -39.05
CA ASP A 1129 15.44 -27.24 -39.89
C ASP A 1129 15.57 -25.92 -40.68
N LYS A 1130 14.45 -25.25 -40.97
CA LYS A 1130 14.41 -23.92 -41.61
C LYS A 1130 14.52 -22.77 -40.62
N GLY A 1131 14.64 -23.03 -39.32
CA GLY A 1131 14.70 -22.01 -38.27
C GLY A 1131 13.39 -21.23 -38.07
N LEU A 1132 12.26 -21.74 -38.58
CA LEU A 1132 10.95 -21.09 -38.51
C LEU A 1132 10.15 -21.50 -37.26
N ALA A 1133 10.61 -22.54 -36.55
CA ALA A 1133 10.08 -23.02 -35.28
C ALA A 1133 11.21 -23.32 -34.28
N VAL A 1134 10.86 -23.43 -33.00
CA VAL A 1134 11.71 -23.95 -31.92
C VAL A 1134 11.01 -25.11 -31.22
N PRO A 1135 11.76 -26.09 -30.67
CA PRO A 1135 11.17 -27.15 -29.86
C PRO A 1135 10.50 -26.54 -28.62
N CYS A 1136 9.29 -26.98 -28.31
CA CYS A 1136 8.51 -26.50 -27.17
C CYS A 1136 7.90 -27.69 -26.44
N GLU A 1137 7.91 -27.66 -25.10
CA GLU A 1137 7.21 -28.68 -24.34
C GLU A 1137 5.71 -28.48 -24.37
N GLU A 1138 4.96 -29.58 -24.50
CA GLU A 1138 3.50 -29.56 -24.47
C GLU A 1138 2.96 -29.08 -23.11
N SER A 1139 1.77 -28.46 -23.12
CA SER A 1139 1.12 -27.98 -21.89
C SER A 1139 0.87 -29.13 -20.91
N TYR A 1140 0.76 -28.83 -19.62
CA TYR A 1140 0.51 -29.87 -18.61
C TYR A 1140 -0.77 -30.68 -18.90
N GLU A 1141 -1.86 -30.02 -19.33
CA GLU A 1141 -3.11 -30.70 -19.74
C GLU A 1141 -2.88 -31.64 -20.93
N SER A 1142 -2.07 -31.20 -21.91
CA SER A 1142 -1.69 -31.99 -23.08
C SER A 1142 -0.84 -33.19 -22.70
N LYS A 1143 0.17 -33.01 -21.85
CA LYS A 1143 1.04 -34.08 -21.32
C LYS A 1143 0.28 -35.08 -20.46
N LEU A 1144 -0.59 -34.62 -19.56
CA LEU A 1144 -1.42 -35.52 -18.75
C LEU A 1144 -2.37 -36.33 -19.63
N ASN A 1145 -3.03 -35.68 -20.60
CA ASN A 1145 -3.87 -36.40 -21.56
C ASN A 1145 -3.06 -37.39 -22.40
N HIS A 1146 -1.83 -37.04 -22.79
CA HIS A 1146 -0.89 -37.92 -23.48
C HIS A 1146 -0.49 -39.13 -22.62
N ASP A 1147 -0.04 -38.92 -21.40
CA ASP A 1147 0.35 -39.97 -20.45
C ASP A 1147 -0.82 -40.92 -20.17
N VAL A 1148 -2.02 -40.36 -20.03
CA VAL A 1148 -3.23 -41.15 -19.83
C VAL A 1148 -3.63 -41.92 -21.09
N ARG A 1149 -3.42 -41.35 -22.29
CA ARG A 1149 -3.58 -42.07 -23.57
C ARG A 1149 -2.53 -43.18 -23.74
N GLU A 1150 -1.32 -43.00 -23.22
CA GLU A 1150 -0.29 -44.04 -23.17
C GLU A 1150 -0.66 -45.15 -22.17
N MET A 1151 -1.12 -44.80 -20.98
CA MET A 1151 -1.62 -45.76 -19.98
C MET A 1151 -2.88 -46.50 -20.46
N ALA A 1152 -3.78 -45.85 -21.18
CA ALA A 1152 -4.98 -46.50 -21.72
C ALA A 1152 -4.64 -47.65 -22.69
N ASN A 1153 -3.46 -47.65 -23.30
CA ASN A 1153 -3.03 -48.74 -24.17
C ASN A 1153 -2.69 -50.03 -23.40
N SER A 1154 -2.39 -49.95 -22.09
CA SER A 1154 -2.13 -51.11 -21.23
C SER A 1154 -3.37 -51.61 -20.45
N LEU A 1155 -4.50 -50.90 -20.53
CA LEU A 1155 -5.75 -51.25 -19.83
C LEU A 1155 -6.62 -52.26 -20.60
N ASN A 1156 -7.30 -53.14 -19.85
CA ASN A 1156 -8.25 -54.10 -20.39
C ASN A 1156 -9.61 -53.45 -20.75
N MET A 1157 -10.46 -54.16 -21.49
CA MET A 1157 -11.66 -53.59 -22.15
C MET A 1157 -12.71 -53.06 -21.16
N VAL A 1158 -12.78 -53.63 -19.95
CA VAL A 1158 -13.70 -53.21 -18.87
C VAL A 1158 -13.19 -51.92 -18.22
N GLN A 1159 -11.89 -51.83 -17.96
CA GLN A 1159 -11.24 -50.61 -17.45
C GLN A 1159 -11.36 -49.44 -18.43
N LYS A 1160 -11.25 -49.70 -19.75
CA LYS A 1160 -11.49 -48.69 -20.79
C LYS A 1160 -12.92 -48.12 -20.78
N ARG A 1161 -13.93 -48.93 -20.45
CA ARG A 1161 -15.33 -48.47 -20.35
C ARG A 1161 -15.58 -47.63 -19.11
N ALA A 1162 -15.02 -48.02 -17.96
CA ALA A 1162 -15.15 -47.26 -16.71
C ALA A 1162 -14.43 -45.89 -16.80
N TYR A 1163 -13.21 -45.87 -17.35
CA TYR A 1163 -12.41 -44.67 -17.57
C TYR A 1163 -13.11 -43.65 -18.49
N ASN A 1164 -13.74 -44.13 -19.57
CA ASN A 1164 -14.51 -43.30 -20.48
C ASN A 1164 -15.77 -42.69 -19.83
N LYS A 1165 -16.37 -43.39 -18.85
CA LYS A 1165 -17.57 -42.92 -18.14
C LYS A 1165 -17.24 -41.75 -17.19
N GLU A 1166 -16.15 -41.83 -16.44
CA GLU A 1166 -15.69 -40.73 -15.56
C GLU A 1166 -15.34 -39.45 -16.35
N GLN A 1167 -14.70 -39.60 -17.51
CA GLN A 1167 -14.36 -38.47 -18.39
C GLN A 1167 -15.62 -37.78 -18.97
N ILE A 1168 -16.68 -38.55 -19.25
CA ILE A 1168 -17.96 -38.02 -19.74
C ILE A 1168 -18.71 -37.30 -18.61
N GLU A 1169 -18.73 -37.88 -17.41
CA GLU A 1169 -19.38 -37.29 -16.24
C GLU A 1169 -18.73 -35.94 -15.89
N ALA A 1170 -17.39 -35.86 -15.83
CA ALA A 1170 -16.65 -34.62 -15.57
C ALA A 1170 -16.94 -33.49 -16.60
N ALA A 1171 -17.16 -33.84 -17.87
CA ALA A 1171 -17.49 -32.88 -18.93
C ALA A 1171 -18.96 -32.39 -18.90
N PHE A 1172 -19.87 -33.17 -18.29
CA PHE A 1172 -21.32 -32.88 -18.28
C PHE A 1172 -21.78 -32.02 -17.10
N TYR A 1173 -21.02 -31.97 -15.99
CA TYR A 1173 -21.35 -31.24 -14.74
C TYR A 1173 -21.40 -29.70 -14.86
N HIS A 1174 -21.42 -29.13 -16.06
CA HIS A 1174 -21.15 -27.70 -16.30
C HIS A 1174 -22.21 -26.94 -17.12
N MET A 1175 -23.41 -27.49 -17.34
CA MET A 1175 -24.32 -26.98 -18.39
C MET A 1175 -25.73 -26.53 -17.96
N ASN A 1176 -26.14 -26.62 -16.69
CA ASN A 1176 -27.48 -26.13 -16.29
C ASN A 1176 -27.41 -25.18 -15.09
N GLU A 1177 -27.71 -23.89 -15.33
CA GLU A 1177 -27.94 -22.90 -14.27
C GLU A 1177 -29.33 -23.11 -13.67
N ILE A 1178 -29.40 -23.51 -12.40
CA ILE A 1178 -30.62 -23.48 -11.58
C ILE A 1178 -30.74 -22.09 -10.94
N ASP A 1179 -31.98 -21.63 -10.71
CA ASP A 1179 -32.22 -20.40 -9.95
C ASP A 1179 -31.63 -20.48 -8.52
N PRO A 1180 -31.07 -19.38 -8.00
CA PRO A 1180 -30.51 -19.36 -6.65
C PRO A 1180 -31.58 -19.70 -5.61
N PRO A 1181 -31.21 -20.36 -4.50
CA PRO A 1181 -32.13 -20.66 -3.41
C PRO A 1181 -32.80 -19.37 -2.89
N ASN A 1182 -34.10 -19.46 -2.61
CA ASN A 1182 -34.90 -18.33 -2.14
C ASN A 1182 -34.46 -17.90 -0.73
N TYR A 1183 -33.94 -16.67 -0.61
CA TYR A 1183 -33.43 -16.12 0.65
C TYR A 1183 -34.44 -16.16 1.82
N LYS A 1184 -35.75 -16.19 1.55
CA LYS A 1184 -36.79 -16.27 2.58
C LYS A 1184 -36.91 -17.65 3.23
N GLU A 1185 -36.34 -18.68 2.60
CA GLU A 1185 -36.41 -20.08 3.04
C GLU A 1185 -35.10 -20.55 3.69
N CYS A 1186 -34.10 -19.67 3.77
CA CYS A 1186 -32.83 -19.95 4.43
C CYS A 1186 -32.95 -19.71 5.95
N GLU A 1187 -32.50 -20.67 6.75
CA GLU A 1187 -32.58 -20.60 8.23
C GLU A 1187 -31.25 -20.21 8.88
N THR A 1188 -30.14 -20.52 8.20
CA THR A 1188 -28.78 -20.31 8.71
C THR A 1188 -27.89 -19.72 7.61
N ASP A 1189 -26.66 -19.37 7.95
CA ASP A 1189 -25.67 -18.82 7.04
C ASP A 1189 -24.28 -19.41 7.30
N VAL A 1190 -23.44 -19.42 6.26
CA VAL A 1190 -22.03 -19.81 6.36
C VAL A 1190 -21.13 -18.69 5.83
N CYS A 1191 -20.09 -18.37 6.58
CA CYS A 1191 -19.04 -17.45 6.14
C CYS A 1191 -17.91 -18.26 5.48
N LEU A 1192 -17.67 -18.02 4.19
CA LEU A 1192 -16.59 -18.68 3.45
C LEU A 1192 -15.23 -18.07 3.80
N LYS A 1193 -14.21 -18.92 3.96
CA LYS A 1193 -12.82 -18.50 4.14
C LYS A 1193 -12.14 -18.35 2.80
N GLY A 1194 -11.61 -17.16 2.50
CA GLY A 1194 -10.91 -16.86 1.25
C GLY A 1194 -11.43 -15.57 0.59
N PRO A 1195 -11.26 -15.40 -0.73
CA PRO A 1195 -10.68 -16.36 -1.67
C PRO A 1195 -9.14 -16.39 -1.63
N PHE A 1196 -8.54 -17.55 -1.89
CA PHE A 1196 -7.09 -17.80 -1.85
C PHE A 1196 -6.53 -17.97 -3.26
N SER A 1197 -5.37 -17.36 -3.52
CA SER A 1197 -4.58 -17.62 -4.73
C SER A 1197 -3.34 -18.43 -4.37
N PRO A 1198 -3.02 -19.50 -5.10
CA PRO A 1198 -1.75 -20.19 -4.93
C PRO A 1198 -0.54 -19.39 -5.46
N LEU A 1199 -0.77 -18.28 -6.17
CA LEU A 1199 0.28 -17.39 -6.69
C LEU A 1199 0.71 -16.32 -5.68
N GLU A 1200 0.19 -16.32 -4.45
CA GLU A 1200 0.57 -15.33 -3.44
C GLU A 1200 2.04 -15.49 -3.02
N ILE A 1201 2.79 -14.38 -3.05
CA ILE A 1201 4.22 -14.37 -2.75
C ILE A 1201 4.50 -13.64 -1.43
N SER A 1202 5.50 -14.12 -0.71
CA SER A 1202 6.06 -13.47 0.47
C SER A 1202 7.35 -12.73 0.12
N VAL A 1203 7.59 -11.63 0.81
CA VAL A 1203 8.72 -10.73 0.55
C VAL A 1203 9.62 -10.66 1.78
N HIS A 1204 10.92 -10.67 1.56
CA HIS A 1204 11.95 -10.68 2.60
C HIS A 1204 13.01 -9.62 2.31
N ASN A 1205 13.70 -9.17 3.35
CA ASN A 1205 14.77 -8.19 3.18
C ASN A 1205 15.94 -8.81 2.38
N LEU A 1206 16.50 -8.06 1.43
CA LEU A 1206 17.69 -8.48 0.69
C LEU A 1206 18.92 -8.61 1.61
N MET A 1207 19.00 -7.81 2.67
CA MET A 1207 20.11 -7.79 3.61
C MET A 1207 20.11 -9.01 4.53
N TYR A 1208 21.28 -9.64 4.70
CA TYR A 1208 21.44 -10.87 5.48
C TYR A 1208 20.85 -10.77 6.90
N ALA A 1209 21.06 -9.65 7.59
CA ALA A 1209 20.57 -9.41 8.96
C ALA A 1209 19.04 -9.40 9.10
N GLY A 1210 18.30 -9.22 8.00
CA GLY A 1210 16.83 -9.19 7.98
C GLY A 1210 16.20 -10.26 7.08
N ARG A 1211 17.00 -11.17 6.50
CA ARG A 1211 16.53 -12.11 5.48
C ARG A 1211 15.50 -13.12 6.00
N GLU A 1212 15.59 -13.47 7.28
CA GLU A 1212 14.66 -14.39 7.95
C GLU A 1212 13.33 -13.72 8.34
N LYS A 1213 13.26 -12.38 8.30
CA LYS A 1213 12.04 -11.64 8.65
C LYS A 1213 11.17 -11.45 7.41
N GLN A 1214 9.99 -12.08 7.41
CA GLN A 1214 8.95 -11.79 6.42
C GLN A 1214 8.47 -10.35 6.58
N VAL A 1215 8.31 -9.66 5.46
CA VAL A 1215 7.85 -8.27 5.40
C VAL A 1215 6.42 -8.22 4.87
N ASN A 1216 5.55 -7.55 5.60
CA ASN A 1216 4.19 -7.25 5.16
C ASN A 1216 4.15 -5.84 4.56
N ILE A 1217 3.59 -5.71 3.37
CA ILE A 1217 3.38 -4.41 2.71
C ILE A 1217 2.15 -3.74 3.31
N GLU A 1218 2.20 -2.41 3.45
CA GLU A 1218 1.09 -1.62 3.95
C GLU A 1218 -0.19 -1.87 3.14
N TRP A 1219 -1.32 -2.11 3.82
CA TRP A 1219 -2.55 -2.58 3.18
C TRP A 1219 -3.16 -1.58 2.19
N ASN A 1220 -2.81 -0.30 2.24
CA ASN A 1220 -3.29 0.75 1.35
C ASN A 1220 -2.37 0.96 0.12
N SER A 1221 -1.26 0.23 0.02
CA SER A 1221 -0.35 0.26 -1.12
C SER A 1221 -0.97 -0.48 -2.30
N VAL A 1222 -0.68 -0.02 -3.52
CA VAL A 1222 -1.00 -0.78 -4.74
C VAL A 1222 -0.33 -2.16 -4.76
N ASN A 1223 0.81 -2.30 -4.08
CA ASN A 1223 1.59 -3.54 -3.94
C ASN A 1223 1.16 -4.40 -2.74
N SER A 1224 0.07 -4.07 -2.06
CA SER A 1224 -0.40 -4.85 -0.90
C SER A 1224 -0.89 -6.27 -1.28
N VAL A 1225 -1.22 -6.48 -2.55
CA VAL A 1225 -1.50 -7.80 -3.12
C VAL A 1225 -0.33 -8.16 -4.03
N LEU A 1226 0.44 -9.16 -3.61
CA LEU A 1226 1.60 -9.64 -4.34
C LEU A 1226 1.27 -11.02 -4.91
N LEU A 1227 1.21 -11.09 -6.23
CA LEU A 1227 0.98 -12.32 -6.98
C LEU A 1227 2.15 -12.55 -7.92
N ASP A 1228 2.56 -13.81 -8.06
CA ASP A 1228 3.51 -14.24 -9.08
C ASP A 1228 2.87 -14.08 -10.45
N THR A 1229 3.35 -13.10 -11.21
CA THR A 1229 2.80 -12.73 -12.52
C THR A 1229 3.25 -13.63 -13.65
N GLU A 1230 4.35 -14.36 -13.45
CA GLU A 1230 5.02 -15.17 -14.46
C GLU A 1230 5.46 -16.52 -13.86
N PRO A 1231 4.52 -17.36 -13.37
CA PRO A 1231 4.83 -18.62 -12.69
C PRO A 1231 5.52 -19.67 -13.59
N GLN A 1232 5.68 -19.36 -14.89
CA GLN A 1232 6.25 -20.23 -15.91
C GLN A 1232 7.76 -20.03 -16.12
N GLU A 1233 8.36 -18.97 -15.57
CA GLU A 1233 9.79 -18.72 -15.75
C GLU A 1233 10.62 -19.72 -14.94
N ILE A 1234 11.02 -20.80 -15.61
CA ILE A 1234 12.00 -21.78 -15.11
C ILE A 1234 13.43 -21.22 -15.21
N TYR A 1235 13.64 -20.03 -15.77
CA TYR A 1235 14.97 -19.51 -16.05
C TYR A 1235 15.14 -18.01 -15.76
N GLU A 1236 15.34 -17.66 -14.49
CA GLU A 1236 16.28 -16.60 -14.11
C GLU A 1236 16.98 -16.91 -12.78
N LYS A 1237 17.83 -17.95 -12.77
CA LYS A 1237 19.25 -17.88 -12.37
C LYS A 1237 19.99 -19.21 -12.48
#